data_AF-A0A6B3MQ54-F1
#
_entry.id   AF-A0A6B3MQ54-F1
#
_cell.length_a   1.000
_cell.length_b   1.000
_cell.length_c   1.000
_cell.angle_alpha   90.00
_cell.angle_beta   90.00
_cell.angle_gamma   90.00
#
_symmetry.space_group_name_H-M   'P 1'
#
loop_
_entity.id
_entity.type
_entity.pdbx_description
1 polymer ?
#
loop_
_entity_poly.entity_id
_entity_poly.type
_entity_poly.pdbx_seq_one_letter_code
_entity_poly.pdbx_strand_id
1 'polypeptide(L)'
;MSRSKSQKFKSDEQESYLRLKRDLSWREGFGILFVRCTPVQEKRIIEEIKQDIIDKTVEVLKLDHSIYNLYDLIEEKVNDNPIDILFVSGLEKSLALDDYIKRTLENPKKAYQREALASLLGHLNWQRERFRDDFNCCLVFTVRKYTLKYLVRRAPDFFDWRSGVIEFPVDKDIDLLQYYTPFQANIEQQKPQEVSQDIVHSTDEYYDLLKKLLLLEYENDGDLQAIHDVVESNYDKLNNSFAKILEQWLLKTCAELNPEEKEAIAGIVESLCIDIVQYNLGKSANNLEIAITGLETVLQLRPRETLSQEWAQTIYYIGAVYSNRIVGDKAENLEKAIACYQQALTVRKFDAFPEDWAITQNNLGFAYYYRIKGEKSQNIEEAIACYQQALTVYTFEAFPEDWARTEYNLGIAYSDRIKGPKAQNIEEAITCYQQALTVITFEAFPEDWARTQNNIAIAYLLRIKGEKAQNIEEAITCYQEALTVYTFEAFTEDWAMMQTTLGNAYYYRIKGEKAQNIEEAIACYQQALTVYTFNAFPEKWAMTQNNLGNAYYYRIKGEKAQNIEKAIACYQEALTVYTFNAFPEYWADTQNNLSIAYRNRIKGQKSQNIEKAIAYYQEALTVYTFNAFPEYWTDTQNNLSIAYRNRIKGQKAQNIEKVITCYQEALTVYTFKAFIPNPFVKTPL
;
A
#
# COMPACT_ATOMS: atom_id res chain seq x y z
N MET A 1 -47.88 -22.64 13.88
CA MET A 1 -46.63 -23.09 13.23
C MET A 1 -45.90 -21.84 12.74
N SER A 2 -45.00 -21.30 13.56
CA SER A 2 -44.26 -20.07 13.26
C SER A 2 -43.05 -20.36 12.37
N ARG A 3 -42.80 -19.43 11.45
CA ARG A 3 -41.71 -19.38 10.47
C ARG A 3 -40.31 -19.24 11.12
N SER A 4 -39.31 -19.66 10.33
CA SER A 4 -37.99 -19.01 10.12
C SER A 4 -36.98 -18.95 11.27
N LYS A 5 -35.91 -19.75 11.14
CA LYS A 5 -34.53 -19.31 11.45
C LYS A 5 -33.54 -19.86 10.40
N SER A 6 -32.64 -18.97 10.01
CA SER A 6 -31.54 -19.05 9.06
C SER A 6 -30.73 -20.35 9.06
N GLN A 7 -30.49 -20.92 7.88
CA GLN A 7 -29.34 -21.81 7.68
C GLN A 7 -28.07 -20.93 7.65
N LYS A 8 -27.35 -20.87 8.77
CA LYS A 8 -26.06 -20.17 8.91
C LYS A 8 -24.85 -21.09 8.69
N PHE A 9 -25.06 -22.40 8.79
CA PHE A 9 -24.10 -23.44 8.41
C PHE A 9 -24.57 -24.13 7.14
N LYS A 10 -23.63 -24.65 6.35
CA LYS A 10 -23.95 -25.53 5.20
C LYS A 10 -24.69 -26.77 5.70
N SER A 11 -25.43 -27.46 4.82
CA SER A 11 -26.30 -28.57 5.23
C SER A 11 -25.56 -29.71 5.95
N ASP A 12 -24.30 -29.93 5.61
CA ASP A 12 -23.38 -30.91 6.19
C ASP A 12 -22.71 -30.39 7.48
N GLU A 13 -22.37 -29.10 7.56
CA GLU A 13 -21.86 -28.46 8.78
C GLU A 13 -22.94 -28.33 9.88
N GLN A 14 -24.20 -28.18 9.49
CA GLN A 14 -25.32 -27.93 10.39
C GLN A 14 -25.51 -29.09 11.40
N GLU A 15 -25.24 -30.33 11.00
CA GLU A 15 -25.31 -31.47 11.91
C GLU A 15 -24.23 -31.40 13.00
N SER A 16 -22.99 -31.13 12.60
CA SER A 16 -21.85 -30.97 13.52
C SER A 16 -22.06 -29.79 14.47
N TYR A 17 -22.58 -28.67 13.97
CA TYR A 17 -22.93 -27.51 14.80
C TYR A 17 -24.03 -27.83 15.81
N LEU A 18 -25.14 -28.43 15.38
CA LEU A 18 -26.22 -28.78 16.30
C LEU A 18 -25.76 -29.79 17.36
N ARG A 19 -24.85 -30.70 17.01
CA ARG A 19 -24.21 -31.62 17.96
C ARG A 19 -23.35 -30.87 18.97
N LEU A 20 -22.50 -29.94 18.52
CA LEU A 20 -21.67 -29.10 19.40
C LEU A 20 -22.50 -28.27 20.34
N LYS A 21 -23.47 -27.52 19.80
CA LYS A 21 -24.39 -26.71 20.60
C LYS A 21 -25.09 -27.55 21.65
N ARG A 22 -25.65 -28.70 21.27
CA ARG A 22 -26.32 -29.60 22.23
C ARG A 22 -25.37 -30.04 23.33
N ASP A 23 -24.17 -30.54 22.99
CA ASP A 23 -23.20 -31.01 23.99
C ASP A 23 -22.82 -29.89 24.98
N LEU A 24 -22.55 -28.69 24.46
CA LEU A 24 -22.22 -27.53 25.27
C LEU A 24 -23.39 -27.03 26.14
N SER A 25 -24.63 -27.06 25.63
CA SER A 25 -25.82 -26.64 26.41
C SER A 25 -26.07 -27.53 27.63
N TRP A 26 -25.87 -28.85 27.53
CA TRP A 26 -26.16 -29.79 28.62
C TRP A 26 -25.00 -30.01 29.61
N ARG A 27 -23.82 -29.48 29.32
CA ARG A 27 -22.61 -29.75 30.11
C ARG A 27 -22.47 -28.83 31.30
N GLU A 28 -22.30 -29.40 32.49
CA GLU A 28 -22.01 -28.66 33.72
C GLU A 28 -20.62 -29.07 34.24
N GLY A 29 -19.83 -28.07 34.65
CA GLY A 29 -18.48 -28.26 35.18
C GLY A 29 -17.45 -28.68 34.14
N PHE A 30 -16.42 -29.40 34.59
CA PHE A 30 -15.26 -29.75 33.77
C PHE A 30 -15.60 -30.63 32.56
N GLY A 31 -15.04 -30.28 31.41
CA GLY A 31 -15.02 -31.14 30.22
C GLY A 31 -13.97 -30.68 29.23
N ILE A 32 -13.49 -31.60 28.40
CA ILE A 32 -12.58 -31.28 27.29
C ILE A 32 -13.26 -31.70 25.98
N LEU A 33 -13.49 -30.75 25.08
CA LEU A 33 -14.01 -31.02 23.73
C LEU A 33 -12.98 -30.59 22.70
N PHE A 34 -12.82 -31.41 21.67
CA PHE A 34 -12.03 -31.04 20.49
C PHE A 34 -12.95 -30.77 19.32
N VAL A 35 -12.83 -29.59 18.73
CA VAL A 35 -13.56 -29.19 17.52
C VAL A 35 -12.55 -29.10 16.38
N ARG A 36 -12.63 -30.05 15.45
CA ARG A 36 -11.83 -29.99 14.22
C ARG A 36 -12.52 -29.06 13.25
N CYS A 37 -11.87 -27.95 12.89
CA CYS A 37 -12.41 -26.94 11.99
C CYS A 37 -11.31 -26.08 11.33
N THR A 38 -11.64 -25.41 10.23
CA THR A 38 -10.79 -24.37 9.61
C THR A 38 -10.81 -23.07 10.41
N PRO A 39 -9.86 -22.13 10.20
CA PRO A 39 -9.89 -20.82 10.88
C PRO A 39 -11.19 -20.04 10.62
N VAL A 40 -11.73 -20.12 9.41
CA VAL A 40 -13.00 -19.48 9.04
C VAL A 40 -14.19 -20.13 9.78
N GLN A 41 -14.21 -21.47 9.82
CA GLN A 41 -15.24 -22.20 10.56
C GLN A 41 -15.17 -21.91 12.05
N GLU A 42 -13.97 -21.87 12.62
CA GLU A 42 -13.72 -21.58 14.04
C GLU A 42 -14.35 -20.26 14.48
N LYS A 43 -14.08 -19.15 13.77
CA LYS A 43 -14.65 -17.83 14.08
C LYS A 43 -16.17 -17.90 14.14
N ARG A 44 -16.79 -18.43 13.08
CA ARG A 44 -18.23 -18.60 12.96
C ARG A 44 -18.82 -19.51 14.04
N ILE A 45 -18.16 -20.62 14.38
CA ILE A 45 -18.60 -21.54 15.44
C ILE A 45 -18.64 -20.81 16.79
N ILE A 46 -17.58 -20.08 17.13
CA ILE A 46 -17.48 -19.37 18.41
C ILE A 46 -18.55 -18.29 18.51
N GLU A 47 -18.72 -17.48 17.47
CA GLU A 47 -19.73 -16.43 17.42
C GLU A 47 -21.15 -16.99 17.57
N GLU A 48 -21.48 -18.06 16.84
CA GLU A 48 -22.79 -18.67 16.90
C GLU A 48 -23.06 -19.31 18.26
N ILE A 49 -22.08 -20.01 18.86
CA ILE A 49 -22.22 -20.57 20.22
C ILE A 49 -22.45 -19.47 21.26
N LYS A 50 -21.72 -18.34 21.17
CA LYS A 50 -21.94 -17.18 22.05
C LYS A 50 -23.35 -16.60 21.92
N GLN A 51 -23.93 -16.60 20.71
CA GLN A 51 -25.29 -16.11 20.48
C GLN A 51 -26.38 -17.13 20.89
N ASP A 52 -26.09 -18.42 20.74
CA ASP A 52 -27.07 -19.48 20.86
C ASP A 52 -27.17 -20.10 22.27
N ILE A 53 -26.10 -19.98 23.08
CA ILE A 53 -26.04 -20.43 24.47
C ILE A 53 -25.90 -19.20 25.37
N ILE A 54 -27.04 -18.56 25.65
CA ILE A 54 -27.11 -17.28 26.39
C ILE A 54 -27.10 -17.45 27.91
N ASP A 55 -27.32 -18.67 28.39
CA ASP A 55 -27.41 -19.03 29.81
C ASP A 55 -26.05 -19.45 30.40
N LYS A 56 -24.97 -19.38 29.61
CA LYS A 56 -23.60 -19.73 30.01
C LYS A 56 -22.61 -18.65 29.60
N THR A 57 -21.57 -18.47 30.42
CA THR A 57 -20.47 -17.56 30.14
C THR A 57 -19.48 -18.23 29.19
N VAL A 58 -19.36 -17.70 27.96
CA VAL A 58 -18.52 -18.25 26.90
C VAL A 58 -17.38 -17.29 26.58
N GLU A 59 -16.14 -17.72 26.84
CA GLU A 59 -14.92 -16.93 26.62
C GLU A 59 -13.96 -17.61 25.64
N VAL A 60 -12.97 -16.86 25.16
CA VAL A 60 -11.93 -17.35 24.24
C VAL A 60 -10.55 -17.01 24.78
N LEU A 61 -9.68 -18.01 24.86
CA LEU A 61 -8.24 -17.88 25.00
C LEU A 61 -7.60 -18.08 23.64
N LYS A 62 -7.09 -16.99 23.05
CA LYS A 62 -6.41 -17.01 21.76
C LYS A 62 -4.90 -17.08 21.97
N LEU A 63 -4.26 -18.07 21.37
CA LEU A 63 -2.81 -18.25 21.39
C LEU A 63 -2.24 -17.67 20.10
N ASP A 64 -1.58 -16.51 20.21
CA ASP A 64 -1.04 -15.82 19.03
C ASP A 64 0.42 -16.16 18.71
N HIS A 65 1.12 -16.81 19.64
CA HIS A 65 2.51 -17.23 19.53
C HIS A 65 2.70 -18.64 20.13
N SER A 66 3.89 -19.21 19.94
CA SER A 66 4.25 -20.52 20.51
C SER A 66 4.33 -20.48 22.03
N ILE A 67 3.67 -21.42 22.70
CA ILE A 67 3.63 -21.55 24.16
C ILE A 67 4.11 -22.93 24.61
N TYR A 68 4.57 -23.01 25.86
CA TYR A 68 4.98 -24.26 26.50
C TYR A 68 4.12 -24.64 27.70
N ASN A 69 3.37 -23.69 28.27
CA ASN A 69 2.49 -23.90 29.42
C ASN A 69 1.10 -23.32 29.14
N LEU A 70 0.16 -24.20 28.78
CA LEU A 70 -1.24 -23.80 28.61
C LEU A 70 -2.01 -23.72 29.93
N TYR A 71 -1.61 -24.48 30.94
CA TYR A 71 -2.35 -24.56 32.21
C TYR A 71 -2.40 -23.19 32.88
N ASP A 72 -1.26 -22.51 33.02
CA ASP A 72 -1.18 -21.21 33.71
C ASP A 72 -2.00 -20.14 32.97
N LEU A 73 -2.03 -20.18 31.63
CA LEU A 73 -2.80 -19.24 30.81
C LEU A 73 -4.31 -19.43 30.98
N ILE A 74 -4.76 -20.68 31.13
CA ILE A 74 -6.17 -20.98 31.42
C ILE A 74 -6.50 -20.61 32.85
N GLU A 75 -5.61 -20.89 33.81
CA GLU A 75 -5.77 -20.53 35.22
C GLU A 75 -5.89 -19.01 35.40
N GLU A 76 -5.04 -18.22 34.76
CA GLU A 76 -5.14 -16.76 34.74
C GLU A 76 -6.49 -16.31 34.18
N LYS A 77 -6.92 -16.89 33.04
CA LYS A 77 -8.17 -16.51 32.38
C LYS A 77 -9.43 -16.87 33.18
N VAL A 78 -9.42 -17.99 33.90
CA VAL A 78 -10.57 -18.52 34.65
C VAL A 78 -10.64 -17.97 36.08
N ASN A 79 -9.50 -17.60 36.68
CA ASN A 79 -9.50 -17.02 38.03
C ASN A 79 -10.14 -15.62 38.09
N ASP A 80 -10.08 -14.88 36.98
CA ASP A 80 -10.60 -13.52 36.92
C ASP A 80 -12.13 -13.45 36.84
N ASN A 81 -12.81 -14.47 36.28
CA ASN A 81 -14.27 -14.52 36.13
C ASN A 81 -14.78 -15.98 36.04
N PRO A 82 -15.99 -16.30 36.56
CA PRO A 82 -16.60 -17.61 36.36
C PRO A 82 -16.95 -17.82 34.89
N ILE A 83 -16.20 -18.70 34.22
CA ILE A 83 -16.42 -19.08 32.81
C ILE A 83 -17.02 -20.49 32.79
N ASP A 84 -18.10 -20.69 32.02
CA ASP A 84 -18.73 -22.00 31.84
C ASP A 84 -18.10 -22.75 30.65
N ILE A 85 -17.76 -22.03 29.58
CA ILE A 85 -17.16 -22.57 28.36
C ILE A 85 -15.98 -21.70 27.94
N LEU A 86 -14.79 -22.28 27.85
CA LEU A 86 -13.58 -21.59 27.37
C LEU A 86 -13.12 -22.22 26.06
N PHE A 87 -13.20 -21.47 24.96
CA PHE A 87 -12.57 -21.85 23.71
C PHE A 87 -11.07 -21.59 23.78
N VAL A 88 -10.26 -22.56 23.39
CA VAL A 88 -8.80 -22.45 23.28
C VAL A 88 -8.42 -22.56 21.81
N SER A 89 -7.95 -21.45 21.25
CA SER A 89 -7.65 -21.27 19.82
C SER A 89 -6.14 -21.09 19.59
N GLY A 90 -5.62 -21.60 18.48
CA GLY A 90 -4.23 -21.39 18.07
C GLY A 90 -3.20 -22.34 18.69
N LEU A 91 -3.65 -23.49 19.23
CA LEU A 91 -2.76 -24.50 19.82
C LEU A 91 -1.70 -24.99 18.82
N GLU A 92 -2.03 -24.99 17.54
CA GLU A 92 -1.15 -25.33 16.43
C GLU A 92 0.15 -24.51 16.39
N LYS A 93 0.14 -23.24 16.79
CA LYS A 93 1.32 -22.35 16.78
C LYS A 93 2.44 -22.81 17.70
N SER A 94 2.12 -23.70 18.64
CA SER A 94 3.05 -24.28 19.60
C SER A 94 3.59 -25.65 19.17
N LEU A 95 3.16 -26.14 18.01
CA LEU A 95 3.54 -27.43 17.46
C LEU A 95 4.46 -27.23 16.25
N ALA A 96 5.53 -28.02 16.17
CA ALA A 96 6.47 -27.93 15.05
C ALA A 96 5.89 -28.57 13.79
N LEU A 97 5.30 -27.75 12.92
CA LEU A 97 4.70 -28.18 11.66
C LEU A 97 5.75 -28.77 10.70
N ASP A 98 6.93 -28.16 10.61
CA ASP A 98 8.06 -28.68 9.82
C ASP A 98 8.43 -30.13 10.20
N ASP A 99 8.31 -30.47 11.48
CA ASP A 99 8.61 -31.78 12.04
C ASP A 99 7.51 -32.81 11.67
N TYR A 100 6.25 -32.36 11.57
CA TYR A 100 5.14 -33.16 11.05
C TYR A 100 5.31 -33.48 9.57
N ILE A 101 5.59 -32.45 8.78
CA ILE A 101 5.79 -32.53 7.34
C ILE A 101 6.95 -33.49 7.05
N LYS A 102 8.11 -33.27 7.68
CA LYS A 102 9.31 -34.12 7.52
C LYS A 102 9.05 -35.59 7.87
N ARG A 103 8.39 -35.87 9.01
CA ARG A 103 8.16 -37.24 9.50
C ARG A 103 7.09 -38.01 8.72
N THR A 104 6.13 -37.30 8.14
CA THR A 104 5.08 -37.90 7.29
C THR A 104 5.65 -38.27 5.91
N LEU A 105 6.64 -37.51 5.43
CA LEU A 105 7.31 -37.73 4.14
C LEU A 105 8.37 -38.84 4.17
N GLU A 106 9.16 -39.00 5.25
CA GLU A 106 10.33 -39.89 5.22
C GLU A 106 10.03 -41.37 5.53
N ASN A 107 9.08 -41.69 6.44
CA ASN A 107 8.60 -43.07 6.69
C ASN A 107 7.42 -43.09 7.71
N PRO A 108 6.21 -43.59 7.38
CA PRO A 108 5.07 -43.65 8.31
C PRO A 108 5.35 -44.44 9.60
N LYS A 109 6.33 -45.36 9.56
CA LYS A 109 6.75 -46.19 10.71
C LYS A 109 7.90 -45.61 11.53
N LYS A 110 8.55 -44.50 11.12
CA LYS A 110 9.63 -43.83 11.89
C LYS A 110 9.19 -42.58 12.66
N ALA A 111 7.91 -42.22 12.63
CA ALA A 111 7.32 -41.20 13.51
C ALA A 111 7.46 -41.48 15.04
N TYR A 112 8.16 -42.56 15.41
CA TYR A 112 8.25 -43.19 16.72
C TYR A 112 9.62 -43.09 17.43
N GLN A 113 10.64 -42.45 16.84
CA GLN A 113 11.90 -42.24 17.56
C GLN A 113 11.83 -41.00 18.48
N ARG A 114 12.12 -41.23 19.76
CA ARG A 114 12.15 -40.23 20.84
C ARG A 114 13.45 -39.45 20.75
N GLU A 115 13.38 -38.16 20.46
CA GLU A 115 14.19 -37.11 21.10
C GLU A 115 13.55 -35.72 20.89
N ALA A 116 13.83 -34.83 21.85
CA ALA A 116 13.11 -33.59 22.23
C ALA A 116 12.89 -32.59 21.07
N LEU A 117 11.77 -31.88 20.91
CA LEU A 117 10.90 -31.18 21.86
C LEU A 117 9.41 -31.39 21.52
N ALA A 118 8.58 -31.60 22.55
CA ALA A 118 7.19 -31.12 22.57
C ALA A 118 6.93 -30.68 24.02
N SER A 119 7.47 -29.51 24.39
CA SER A 119 7.33 -28.96 25.75
C SER A 119 5.86 -28.86 26.15
N LEU A 120 5.00 -28.40 25.23
CA LEU A 120 3.58 -28.27 25.47
C LEU A 120 2.84 -29.62 25.59
N LEU A 121 2.99 -30.55 24.62
CA LEU A 121 2.25 -31.82 24.66
C LEU A 121 2.64 -32.70 25.86
N GLY A 122 3.93 -32.71 26.21
CA GLY A 122 4.41 -33.34 27.44
C GLY A 122 3.83 -32.67 28.69
N HIS A 123 3.78 -31.34 28.69
CA HIS A 123 3.18 -30.57 29.77
C HIS A 123 1.68 -30.83 29.93
N LEU A 124 0.90 -30.90 28.84
CA LEU A 124 -0.52 -31.24 28.85
C LEU A 124 -0.77 -32.61 29.50
N ASN A 125 0.03 -33.62 29.14
CA ASN A 125 -0.04 -34.95 29.78
C ASN A 125 0.32 -34.92 31.26
N TRP A 126 1.31 -34.12 31.64
CA TRP A 126 1.80 -34.03 33.01
C TRP A 126 0.80 -33.31 33.94
N GLN A 127 0.15 -32.26 33.45
CA GLN A 127 -0.84 -31.47 34.20
C GLN A 127 -2.27 -32.01 34.09
N ARG A 128 -2.54 -33.09 33.35
CA ARG A 128 -3.91 -33.53 33.00
C ARG A 128 -4.87 -33.67 34.19
N GLU A 129 -4.40 -34.17 35.34
CA GLU A 129 -5.25 -34.35 36.52
C GLU A 129 -5.63 -32.99 37.11
N ARG A 130 -4.68 -32.05 37.10
CA ARG A 130 -4.91 -30.66 37.52
C ARG A 130 -5.91 -29.95 36.63
N PHE A 131 -5.89 -30.20 35.32
CA PHE A 131 -6.96 -29.69 34.44
C PHE A 131 -8.36 -30.13 34.92
N ARG A 132 -8.55 -31.40 35.34
CA ARG A 132 -9.83 -31.87 35.90
C ARG A 132 -10.15 -31.24 37.23
N ASP A 133 -9.16 -31.27 38.12
CA ASP A 133 -9.37 -31.00 39.54
C ASP A 133 -9.48 -29.49 39.81
N ASP A 134 -8.78 -28.67 39.01
CA ASP A 134 -8.62 -27.24 39.25
C ASP A 134 -9.60 -26.39 38.39
N PHE A 135 -10.09 -26.89 37.24
CA PHE A 135 -11.03 -26.14 36.39
C PHE A 135 -12.46 -26.67 36.44
N ASN A 136 -13.42 -25.78 36.74
CA ASN A 136 -14.85 -26.11 36.73
C ASN A 136 -15.57 -25.59 35.47
N CYS A 137 -14.92 -25.68 34.30
CA CYS A 137 -15.47 -25.20 33.03
C CYS A 137 -15.21 -26.19 31.88
N CYS A 138 -15.98 -26.08 30.81
CA CYS A 138 -15.76 -26.86 29.60
C CYS A 138 -14.69 -26.18 28.72
N LEU A 139 -13.55 -26.83 28.54
CA LEU A 139 -12.49 -26.43 27.62
C LEU A 139 -12.80 -26.96 26.22
N VAL A 140 -12.91 -26.06 25.25
CA VAL A 140 -13.19 -26.38 23.86
C VAL A 140 -11.97 -26.02 23.00
N PHE A 141 -11.21 -27.02 22.62
CA PHE A 141 -10.04 -26.87 21.77
C PHE A 141 -10.45 -26.87 20.31
N THR A 142 -10.33 -25.72 19.66
CA THR A 142 -10.45 -25.60 18.20
C THR A 142 -9.10 -25.96 17.59
N VAL A 143 -9.08 -27.04 16.80
CA VAL A 143 -7.82 -27.66 16.35
C VAL A 143 -7.86 -27.99 14.87
N ARG A 144 -6.68 -27.90 14.24
CA ARG A 144 -6.47 -28.38 12.87
C ARG A 144 -6.32 -29.91 12.85
N LYS A 145 -6.47 -30.52 11.67
CA LYS A 145 -6.39 -31.97 11.49
C LYS A 145 -5.05 -32.56 11.98
N TYR A 146 -3.94 -31.87 11.74
CA TYR A 146 -2.62 -32.33 12.21
C TYR A 146 -2.46 -32.16 13.72
N THR A 147 -2.92 -31.05 14.29
CA THR A 147 -2.93 -30.79 15.75
C THR A 147 -3.67 -31.90 16.49
N LEU A 148 -4.83 -32.30 15.98
CA LEU A 148 -5.59 -33.43 16.52
C LEU A 148 -4.80 -34.74 16.46
N LYS A 149 -4.12 -35.03 15.35
CA LYS A 149 -3.24 -36.22 15.23
C LYS A 149 -2.06 -36.18 16.21
N TYR A 150 -1.49 -35.01 16.48
CA TYR A 150 -0.42 -34.86 17.48
C TYR A 150 -0.93 -35.11 18.89
N LEU A 151 -2.07 -34.54 19.26
CA LEU A 151 -2.69 -34.74 20.58
C LEU A 151 -2.95 -36.23 20.83
N VAL A 152 -3.61 -36.92 19.89
CA VAL A 152 -3.88 -38.36 19.96
C VAL A 152 -2.60 -39.18 20.18
N ARG A 153 -1.50 -38.80 19.53
CA ARG A 153 -0.27 -39.63 19.49
C ARG A 153 0.76 -39.28 20.54
N ARG A 154 0.83 -38.02 20.97
CA ARG A 154 1.92 -37.47 21.79
C ARG A 154 1.44 -36.86 23.10
N ALA A 155 0.14 -36.59 23.22
CA ALA A 155 -0.52 -36.29 24.48
C ALA A 155 -1.71 -37.25 24.74
N PRO A 156 -1.53 -38.59 24.60
CA PRO A 156 -2.65 -39.53 24.66
C PRO A 156 -3.37 -39.49 26.01
N ASP A 157 -2.65 -39.37 27.12
CA ASP A 157 -3.26 -39.32 28.46
C ASP A 157 -4.13 -38.08 28.65
N PHE A 158 -3.72 -36.91 28.12
CA PHE A 158 -4.54 -35.71 28.10
C PHE A 158 -5.72 -35.85 27.11
N PHE A 159 -5.47 -36.43 25.94
CA PHE A 159 -6.49 -36.61 24.92
C PHE A 159 -7.57 -37.63 25.31
N ASP A 160 -7.25 -38.64 26.12
CA ASP A 160 -8.20 -39.65 26.61
C ASP A 160 -9.25 -39.09 27.56
N TRP A 161 -9.00 -37.91 28.10
CA TRP A 161 -9.95 -37.16 28.91
C TRP A 161 -10.93 -36.31 28.13
N ARG A 162 -10.80 -36.30 26.79
CA ARG A 162 -11.80 -35.68 25.94
C ARG A 162 -13.17 -36.29 26.20
N SER A 163 -14.14 -35.43 26.37
CA SER A 163 -15.55 -35.78 26.37
C SER A 163 -16.10 -36.02 24.96
N GLY A 164 -15.42 -35.54 23.93
CA GLY A 164 -15.83 -35.71 22.54
C GLY A 164 -14.89 -35.07 21.54
N VAL A 165 -14.99 -35.55 20.30
CA VAL A 165 -14.42 -34.89 19.11
C VAL A 165 -15.58 -34.60 18.17
N ILE A 166 -15.71 -33.35 17.76
CA ILE A 166 -16.70 -32.91 16.79
C ILE A 166 -15.95 -32.45 15.56
N GLU A 167 -16.16 -33.17 14.47
CA GLU A 167 -15.55 -32.84 13.18
C GLU A 167 -16.54 -32.01 12.39
N PHE A 168 -16.18 -30.76 12.14
CA PHE A 168 -16.85 -30.00 11.10
C PHE A 168 -16.32 -30.51 9.76
N PRO A 169 -17.22 -30.83 8.81
CA PRO A 169 -16.79 -31.16 7.47
C PRO A 169 -16.02 -29.95 6.94
N VAL A 170 -14.73 -30.13 6.76
CA VAL A 170 -13.94 -29.29 5.89
C VAL A 170 -14.26 -29.82 4.51
N ASP A 171 -14.77 -28.99 3.60
CA ASP A 171 -15.05 -29.40 2.22
C ASP A 171 -13.88 -30.24 1.71
N LYS A 172 -14.14 -31.54 1.60
CA LYS A 172 -13.28 -32.67 1.22
C LYS A 172 -11.82 -32.57 1.71
N ASP A 173 -11.42 -33.55 2.51
CA ASP A 173 -10.03 -33.90 2.83
C ASP A 173 -9.14 -33.97 1.57
N ILE A 174 -8.66 -32.84 1.06
CA ILE A 174 -7.55 -32.81 0.11
C ILE A 174 -6.31 -33.11 0.95
N ASP A 175 -5.91 -34.38 0.96
CA ASP A 175 -4.55 -34.71 1.30
C ASP A 175 -3.66 -34.14 0.18
N LEU A 176 -3.24 -32.88 0.28
CA LEU A 176 -2.38 -32.23 -0.72
C LEU A 176 -1.15 -33.08 -1.05
N LEU A 177 -0.68 -33.90 -0.10
CA LEU A 177 0.42 -34.84 -0.29
C LEU A 177 0.09 -35.94 -1.32
N GLN A 178 -1.17 -36.37 -1.43
CA GLN A 178 -1.63 -37.35 -2.41
C GLN A 178 -1.54 -36.81 -3.85
N TYR A 179 -1.70 -35.50 -4.04
CA TYR A 179 -1.64 -34.85 -5.36
C TYR A 179 -0.22 -34.37 -5.72
N TYR A 180 0.66 -34.24 -4.73
CA TYR A 180 2.07 -33.92 -4.94
C TYR A 180 2.92 -35.10 -5.42
N THR A 181 2.68 -36.29 -4.86
CA THR A 181 3.50 -37.49 -5.10
C THR A 181 3.49 -37.97 -6.58
N PRO A 182 2.37 -37.90 -7.34
CA PRO A 182 2.33 -38.25 -8.77
C PRO A 182 2.91 -37.20 -9.72
N PHE A 183 3.02 -35.94 -9.28
CA PHE A 183 3.51 -34.84 -10.11
C PHE A 183 5.04 -34.90 -10.26
N GLN A 184 5.75 -35.19 -9.17
CA GLN A 184 7.22 -35.40 -9.14
C GLN A 184 7.63 -36.58 -10.05
N ALA A 185 6.92 -37.72 -9.97
CA ALA A 185 7.20 -38.91 -10.77
C ALA A 185 6.96 -38.73 -12.29
N ASN A 186 6.04 -37.84 -12.68
CA ASN A 186 5.74 -37.58 -14.08
C ASN A 186 6.80 -36.70 -14.77
N ILE A 187 7.48 -35.82 -14.03
CA ILE A 187 8.53 -34.96 -14.58
C ILE A 187 9.83 -35.74 -14.75
N GLU A 188 10.13 -36.66 -13.83
CA GLU A 188 11.22 -37.63 -14.00
C GLU A 188 11.04 -38.52 -15.24
N GLN A 189 9.79 -38.77 -15.67
CA GLN A 189 9.46 -39.55 -16.86
C GLN A 189 9.47 -38.75 -18.17
N GLN A 190 9.41 -37.42 -18.12
CA GLN A 190 9.53 -36.55 -19.29
C GLN A 190 11.01 -36.36 -19.66
N LYS A 191 11.60 -37.38 -20.30
CA LYS A 191 12.84 -37.21 -21.09
C LYS A 191 12.54 -36.46 -22.40
N PRO A 192 13.49 -35.67 -22.93
CA PRO A 192 13.23 -34.53 -23.79
C PRO A 192 12.75 -34.93 -25.19
N GLN A 193 11.59 -34.41 -25.60
CA GLN A 193 11.26 -34.24 -27.02
C GLN A 193 10.98 -32.75 -27.28
N GLU A 194 11.96 -32.12 -27.93
CA GLU A 194 11.89 -30.89 -28.72
C GLU A 194 10.88 -29.81 -28.28
N VAL A 195 11.18 -29.06 -27.22
CA VAL A 195 10.57 -27.74 -27.00
C VAL A 195 11.61 -26.77 -26.44
N SER A 196 11.80 -25.66 -27.16
CA SER A 196 12.46 -24.37 -26.86
C SER A 196 13.51 -24.26 -25.74
N GLN A 197 14.63 -23.60 -26.05
CA GLN A 197 15.79 -23.30 -25.19
C GLN A 197 15.53 -22.41 -23.94
N ASP A 198 14.27 -22.22 -23.52
CA ASP A 198 13.89 -21.34 -22.39
C ASP A 198 13.58 -22.09 -21.08
N ILE A 199 13.75 -23.41 -21.03
CA ILE A 199 13.50 -24.21 -19.82
C ILE A 199 14.82 -24.41 -19.09
N VAL A 200 15.08 -23.53 -18.11
CA VAL A 200 16.22 -23.70 -17.19
C VAL A 200 15.88 -24.84 -16.22
N HIS A 201 16.66 -25.92 -16.32
CA HIS A 201 16.60 -27.09 -15.46
C HIS A 201 17.12 -26.78 -14.04
N SER A 202 16.22 -26.80 -13.06
CA SER A 202 16.50 -27.13 -11.65
C SER A 202 15.17 -27.56 -10.97
N THR A 203 14.67 -28.73 -11.34
CA THR A 203 13.28 -29.15 -11.09
C THR A 203 12.98 -29.68 -9.69
N ASP A 204 13.95 -29.90 -8.79
CA ASP A 204 13.59 -30.38 -7.44
C ASP A 204 13.34 -29.20 -6.49
N GLU A 205 14.22 -28.19 -6.48
CA GLU A 205 14.15 -27.08 -5.52
C GLU A 205 12.95 -26.15 -5.71
N TYR A 206 12.55 -25.85 -6.96
CA TYR A 206 11.36 -25.00 -7.22
C TYR A 206 10.07 -25.73 -6.86
N TYR A 207 10.05 -27.05 -7.03
CA TYR A 207 8.88 -27.87 -6.73
C TYR A 207 8.76 -28.11 -5.24
N ASP A 208 9.88 -28.32 -4.55
CA ASP A 208 9.95 -28.36 -3.09
C ASP A 208 9.53 -27.02 -2.48
N LEU A 209 9.93 -25.90 -3.08
CA LEU A 209 9.50 -24.57 -2.66
C LEU A 209 7.99 -24.39 -2.85
N LEU A 210 7.46 -24.70 -4.03
CA LEU A 210 6.02 -24.62 -4.31
C LEU A 210 5.23 -25.52 -3.35
N LYS A 211 5.73 -26.73 -3.09
CA LYS A 211 5.14 -27.69 -2.15
C LYS A 211 5.09 -27.13 -0.75
N LYS A 212 6.21 -26.58 -0.30
CA LYS A 212 6.33 -25.97 1.03
C LYS A 212 5.32 -24.84 1.18
N LEU A 213 5.24 -23.94 0.20
CA LEU A 213 4.34 -22.79 0.23
C LEU A 213 2.86 -23.20 0.21
N LEU A 214 2.45 -24.13 -0.65
CA LEU A 214 1.07 -24.61 -0.70
C LEU A 214 0.65 -25.39 0.54
N LEU A 215 1.57 -26.17 1.13
CA LEU A 215 1.31 -26.84 2.40
C LEU A 215 1.19 -25.85 3.55
N LEU A 216 2.05 -24.83 3.60
CA LEU A 216 1.94 -23.77 4.59
C LEU A 216 0.59 -23.05 4.49
N GLU A 217 0.18 -22.69 3.27
CA GLU A 217 -1.11 -22.05 3.03
C GLU A 217 -2.28 -22.96 3.45
N TYR A 218 -2.22 -24.24 3.12
CA TYR A 218 -3.28 -25.18 3.49
C TYR A 218 -3.35 -25.49 4.99
N GLU A 219 -2.19 -25.65 5.63
CA GLU A 219 -2.11 -26.05 7.04
C GLU A 219 -2.29 -24.87 7.99
N ASN A 220 -1.90 -23.67 7.54
CA ASN A 220 -1.90 -22.41 8.29
C ASN A 220 -2.46 -21.25 7.44
N ASP A 221 -3.63 -21.44 6.82
CA ASP A 221 -4.35 -20.43 6.03
C ASP A 221 -4.40 -19.07 6.77
N GLY A 222 -3.75 -18.06 6.19
CA GLY A 222 -3.62 -16.71 6.74
C GLY A 222 -2.50 -16.49 7.79
N ASP A 223 -1.58 -17.43 8.01
CA ASP A 223 -0.33 -17.17 8.74
C ASP A 223 0.72 -16.52 7.83
N LEU A 224 0.47 -15.24 7.60
CA LEU A 224 1.23 -14.42 6.69
C LEU A 224 2.74 -14.41 7.01
N GLN A 225 3.13 -14.49 8.30
CA GLN A 225 4.52 -14.47 8.71
C GLN A 225 5.28 -15.72 8.25
N ALA A 226 4.67 -16.90 8.31
CA ALA A 226 5.32 -18.14 7.89
C ALA A 226 5.56 -18.17 6.38
N ILE A 227 4.62 -17.66 5.59
CA ILE A 227 4.79 -17.49 4.13
C ILE A 227 5.90 -16.47 3.86
N HIS A 228 5.89 -15.34 4.57
CA HIS A 228 6.89 -14.28 4.46
C HIS A 228 8.31 -14.78 4.71
N ASP A 229 8.54 -15.54 5.78
CA ASP A 229 9.87 -16.09 6.12
C ASP A 229 10.41 -17.02 5.02
N VAL A 230 9.52 -17.82 4.39
CA VAL A 230 9.88 -18.71 3.28
C VAL A 230 10.15 -17.93 2.00
N VAL A 231 9.32 -16.92 1.71
CA VAL A 231 9.49 -16.01 0.57
C VAL A 231 10.81 -15.24 0.68
N GLU A 232 11.14 -14.72 1.87
CA GLU A 232 12.39 -14.02 2.15
C GLU A 232 13.61 -14.93 1.91
N SER A 233 13.57 -16.15 2.47
CA SER A 233 14.68 -17.11 2.41
C SER A 233 14.91 -17.70 1.01
N ASN A 234 13.98 -17.52 0.08
CA ASN A 234 14.02 -18.09 -1.28
C ASN A 234 13.76 -17.04 -2.37
N TYR A 235 14.08 -15.78 -2.09
CA TYR A 235 13.80 -14.66 -3.00
C TYR A 235 14.40 -14.85 -4.41
N ASP A 236 15.56 -15.51 -4.52
CA ASP A 236 16.22 -15.85 -5.78
C ASP A 236 15.42 -16.80 -6.67
N LYS A 237 14.56 -17.62 -6.06
CA LYS A 237 13.73 -18.62 -6.73
C LYS A 237 12.32 -18.11 -7.07
N LEU A 238 11.87 -17.03 -6.44
CA LEU A 238 10.61 -16.38 -6.79
C LEU A 238 10.80 -15.53 -8.05
N ASN A 239 10.70 -16.19 -9.19
CA ASN A 239 10.87 -15.61 -10.51
C ASN A 239 9.90 -16.22 -11.53
N ASN A 240 10.02 -15.85 -12.80
CA ASN A 240 9.14 -16.33 -13.88
C ASN A 240 9.12 -17.86 -14.04
N SER A 241 10.19 -18.57 -13.67
CA SER A 241 10.21 -20.04 -13.69
C SER A 241 9.30 -20.61 -12.60
N PHE A 242 9.28 -20.02 -11.40
CA PHE A 242 8.35 -20.41 -10.34
C PHE A 242 6.89 -20.19 -10.74
N ALA A 243 6.58 -19.03 -11.35
CA ALA A 243 5.24 -18.73 -11.86
C ALA A 243 4.74 -19.81 -12.85
N LYS A 244 5.59 -20.21 -13.81
CA LYS A 244 5.27 -21.28 -14.77
C LYS A 244 5.08 -22.65 -14.11
N ILE A 245 5.89 -22.98 -13.11
CA ILE A 245 5.76 -24.25 -12.37
C ILE A 245 4.45 -24.27 -11.59
N LEU A 246 4.08 -23.16 -10.93
CA LEU A 246 2.79 -23.02 -10.26
C LEU A 246 1.61 -23.23 -11.22
N GLU A 247 1.62 -22.54 -12.37
CA GLU A 247 0.60 -22.71 -13.42
C GLU A 247 0.47 -24.16 -13.89
N GLN A 248 1.60 -24.79 -14.27
CA GLN A 248 1.62 -26.17 -14.76
C GLN A 248 1.15 -27.16 -13.71
N TRP A 249 1.57 -26.98 -12.45
CA TRP A 249 1.12 -27.80 -11.33
C TRP A 249 -0.38 -27.68 -11.14
N LEU A 250 -0.91 -26.45 -11.08
CA LEU A 250 -2.33 -26.20 -10.85
C LEU A 250 -3.19 -26.81 -11.96
N LEU A 251 -2.87 -26.53 -13.23
CA LEU A 251 -3.62 -27.03 -14.37
C LEU A 251 -3.60 -28.57 -14.45
N LYS A 252 -2.43 -29.18 -14.24
CA LYS A 252 -2.30 -30.64 -14.30
C LYS A 252 -3.01 -31.32 -13.13
N THR A 253 -2.84 -30.79 -11.92
CA THR A 253 -3.48 -31.34 -10.73
C THR A 253 -5.01 -31.25 -10.88
N CYS A 254 -5.53 -30.10 -11.30
CA CYS A 254 -6.97 -29.91 -11.48
C CYS A 254 -7.58 -30.59 -12.70
N ALA A 255 -6.79 -31.13 -13.64
CA ALA A 255 -7.33 -31.83 -14.81
C ALA A 255 -8.10 -33.11 -14.43
N GLU A 256 -7.63 -33.82 -13.40
CA GLU A 256 -8.11 -35.16 -13.01
C GLU A 256 -9.12 -35.13 -11.84
N LEU A 257 -9.38 -33.95 -11.27
CA LEU A 257 -10.18 -33.79 -10.06
C LEU A 257 -11.67 -33.55 -10.32
N ASN A 258 -12.49 -33.84 -9.32
CA ASN A 258 -13.90 -33.41 -9.33
C ASN A 258 -14.03 -31.90 -9.06
N PRO A 259 -15.15 -31.24 -9.43
CA PRO A 259 -15.28 -29.79 -9.31
C PRO A 259 -15.01 -29.21 -7.92
N GLU A 260 -15.43 -29.91 -6.86
CA GLU A 260 -15.21 -29.46 -5.48
C GLU A 260 -13.73 -29.53 -5.08
N GLU A 261 -13.03 -30.58 -5.50
CA GLU A 261 -11.59 -30.71 -5.28
C GLU A 261 -10.79 -29.66 -6.07
N LYS A 262 -11.21 -29.36 -7.31
CA LYS A 262 -10.58 -28.28 -8.10
C LYS A 262 -10.69 -26.95 -7.40
N GLU A 263 -11.87 -26.62 -6.88
CA GLU A 263 -12.12 -25.35 -6.22
C GLU A 263 -11.32 -25.23 -4.91
N ALA A 264 -11.24 -26.29 -4.11
CA ALA A 264 -10.44 -26.25 -2.90
C ALA A 264 -8.93 -26.07 -3.18
N ILE A 265 -8.37 -26.67 -4.25
CA ILE A 265 -6.99 -26.38 -4.67
C ILE A 265 -6.85 -24.95 -5.21
N ALA A 266 -7.82 -24.50 -6.01
CA ALA A 266 -7.81 -23.16 -6.58
C ALA A 266 -7.86 -22.07 -5.48
N GLY A 267 -8.63 -22.29 -4.42
CA GLY A 267 -8.67 -21.41 -3.24
C GLY A 267 -7.32 -21.31 -2.52
N ILE A 268 -6.63 -22.43 -2.32
CA ILE A 268 -5.29 -22.44 -1.69
C ILE A 268 -4.28 -21.68 -2.55
N VAL A 269 -4.32 -21.87 -3.87
CA VAL A 269 -3.43 -21.12 -4.78
C VAL A 269 -3.76 -19.63 -4.78
N GLU A 270 -5.04 -19.26 -4.73
CA GLU A 270 -5.47 -17.86 -4.62
C GLU A 270 -4.92 -17.21 -3.33
N SER A 271 -5.11 -17.83 -2.16
CA SER A 271 -4.58 -17.33 -0.89
C SER A 271 -3.05 -17.18 -0.95
N LEU A 272 -2.35 -18.20 -1.44
CA LEU A 272 -0.89 -18.14 -1.59
C LEU A 272 -0.45 -16.97 -2.49
N CYS A 273 -1.15 -16.74 -3.61
CA CYS A 273 -0.82 -15.62 -4.51
C CYS A 273 -1.03 -14.27 -3.83
N ILE A 274 -2.09 -14.13 -3.01
CA ILE A 274 -2.36 -12.92 -2.26
C ILE A 274 -1.26 -12.68 -1.22
N ASP A 275 -0.88 -13.71 -0.46
CA ASP A 275 0.11 -13.61 0.61
C ASP A 275 1.53 -13.34 0.07
N ILE A 276 1.90 -13.95 -1.07
CA ILE A 276 3.15 -13.64 -1.78
C ILE A 276 3.23 -12.15 -2.16
N VAL A 277 2.11 -11.52 -2.52
CA VAL A 277 2.06 -10.10 -2.86
C VAL A 277 2.11 -9.22 -1.62
N GLN A 278 1.48 -9.64 -0.52
CA GLN A 278 1.46 -8.89 0.75
C GLN A 278 2.85 -8.75 1.38
N TYR A 279 3.73 -9.75 1.24
CA TYR A 279 5.11 -9.72 1.77
C TYR A 279 5.89 -8.47 1.39
N ASN A 280 5.70 -8.00 0.17
CA ASN A 280 6.49 -6.90 -0.38
C ASN A 280 5.61 -6.05 -1.27
N LEU A 281 4.45 -5.63 -0.75
CA LEU A 281 3.44 -4.81 -1.44
C LEU A 281 4.08 -3.87 -2.47
N GLY A 282 3.98 -4.25 -3.75
CA GLY A 282 4.45 -3.44 -4.89
C GLY A 282 5.97 -3.24 -5.02
N LYS A 283 6.82 -3.93 -4.25
CA LYS A 283 8.30 -3.82 -4.30
C LYS A 283 8.97 -4.94 -5.10
N SER A 284 8.33 -6.10 -5.23
CA SER A 284 8.84 -7.22 -6.02
C SER A 284 8.04 -7.39 -7.31
N ALA A 285 8.67 -7.05 -8.44
CA ALA A 285 8.10 -7.30 -9.76
C ALA A 285 7.76 -8.78 -9.96
N ASN A 286 8.64 -9.68 -9.50
CA ASN A 286 8.43 -11.12 -9.65
C ASN A 286 7.23 -11.63 -8.85
N ASN A 287 7.02 -11.14 -7.63
CA ASN A 287 5.88 -11.56 -6.79
C ASN A 287 4.55 -11.19 -7.48
N LEU A 288 4.49 -10.01 -8.09
CA LEU A 288 3.33 -9.57 -8.85
C LEU A 288 3.10 -10.44 -10.10
N GLU A 289 4.15 -10.82 -10.84
CA GLU A 289 4.01 -11.70 -12.01
C GLU A 289 3.61 -13.14 -11.62
N ILE A 290 4.11 -13.65 -10.49
CA ILE A 290 3.70 -14.95 -9.93
C ILE A 290 2.21 -14.92 -9.59
N ALA A 291 1.76 -13.88 -8.88
CA ALA A 291 0.36 -13.74 -8.50
C ALA A 291 -0.56 -13.53 -9.71
N ILE A 292 -0.16 -12.74 -10.72
CA ILE A 292 -0.92 -12.60 -11.97
C ILE A 292 -1.08 -13.99 -12.62
N THR A 293 0.02 -14.72 -12.78
CA THR A 293 0.01 -16.04 -13.42
C THR A 293 -0.89 -17.03 -12.64
N GLY A 294 -0.71 -17.10 -11.32
CA GLY A 294 -1.50 -17.98 -10.45
C GLY A 294 -2.98 -17.63 -10.43
N LEU A 295 -3.33 -16.36 -10.24
CA LEU A 295 -4.72 -15.89 -10.19
C LEU A 295 -5.43 -16.00 -11.54
N GLU A 296 -4.76 -15.68 -12.66
CA GLU A 296 -5.32 -15.90 -14.00
C GLU A 296 -5.55 -17.38 -14.29
N THR A 297 -4.72 -18.28 -13.75
CA THR A 297 -4.92 -19.72 -13.82
C THR A 297 -6.09 -20.18 -12.94
N VAL A 298 -6.20 -19.67 -11.71
CA VAL A 298 -7.34 -19.92 -10.81
C VAL A 298 -8.65 -19.46 -11.46
N LEU A 299 -8.66 -18.30 -12.11
CA LEU A 299 -9.85 -17.77 -12.80
C LEU A 299 -10.36 -18.72 -13.90
N GLN A 300 -9.45 -19.41 -14.61
CA GLN A 300 -9.83 -20.41 -15.63
C GLN A 300 -10.53 -21.64 -15.03
N LEU A 301 -10.28 -21.94 -13.75
CA LEU A 301 -10.90 -23.06 -13.03
C LEU A 301 -12.24 -22.70 -12.38
N ARG A 302 -12.60 -21.41 -12.32
CA ARG A 302 -13.81 -20.88 -11.70
C ARG A 302 -14.84 -20.41 -12.74
N PRO A 303 -15.66 -21.30 -13.33
CA PRO A 303 -16.71 -20.88 -14.24
C PRO A 303 -17.72 -19.98 -13.55
N ARG A 304 -17.98 -18.81 -14.14
CA ARG A 304 -18.83 -17.75 -13.59
C ARG A 304 -20.25 -18.22 -13.29
N GLU A 305 -20.77 -19.18 -14.04
CA GLU A 305 -22.14 -19.67 -13.90
C GLU A 305 -22.37 -20.46 -12.60
N THR A 306 -21.34 -21.17 -12.11
CA THR A 306 -21.45 -22.04 -10.93
C THR A 306 -20.67 -21.52 -9.72
N LEU A 307 -19.62 -20.72 -9.94
CA LEU A 307 -18.73 -20.17 -8.90
C LEU A 307 -18.65 -18.64 -9.04
N SER A 308 -19.81 -17.99 -9.14
CA SER A 308 -19.91 -16.56 -9.46
C SER A 308 -19.21 -15.67 -8.43
N GLN A 309 -19.32 -16.00 -7.13
CA GLN A 309 -18.72 -15.20 -6.05
C GLN A 309 -17.20 -15.34 -6.03
N GLU A 310 -16.72 -16.58 -6.09
CA GLU A 310 -15.31 -16.94 -6.13
C GLU A 310 -14.63 -16.38 -7.39
N TRP A 311 -15.32 -16.45 -8.54
CA TRP A 311 -14.87 -15.82 -9.78
C TRP A 311 -14.72 -14.30 -9.63
N ALA A 312 -15.69 -13.64 -8.98
CA ALA A 312 -15.64 -12.20 -8.77
C ALA A 312 -14.56 -11.79 -7.76
N GLN A 313 -14.27 -12.64 -6.78
CA GLN A 313 -13.16 -12.47 -5.85
C GLN A 313 -11.81 -12.58 -6.56
N THR A 314 -11.60 -13.63 -7.36
CA THR A 314 -10.37 -13.79 -8.14
C THR A 314 -10.15 -12.62 -9.08
N ILE A 315 -11.19 -12.20 -9.80
CA ILE A 315 -11.05 -11.10 -10.75
C ILE A 315 -10.77 -9.76 -10.03
N TYR A 316 -11.30 -9.55 -8.82
CA TYR A 316 -10.93 -8.43 -7.97
C TYR A 316 -9.44 -8.45 -7.62
N TYR A 317 -8.90 -9.59 -7.17
CA TYR A 317 -7.48 -9.71 -6.83
C TYR A 317 -6.57 -9.54 -8.05
N ILE A 318 -6.97 -10.09 -9.21
CA ILE A 318 -6.28 -9.82 -10.48
C ILE A 318 -6.23 -8.31 -10.74
N GLY A 319 -7.35 -7.59 -10.53
CA GLY A 319 -7.40 -6.13 -10.64
C GLY A 319 -6.41 -5.42 -9.70
N ALA A 320 -6.34 -5.87 -8.45
CA ALA A 320 -5.43 -5.34 -7.42
C ALA A 320 -3.96 -5.55 -7.78
N VAL A 321 -3.60 -6.73 -8.29
CA VAL A 321 -2.23 -7.02 -8.71
C VAL A 321 -1.87 -6.21 -9.96
N TYR A 322 -2.78 -6.10 -10.94
CA TYR A 322 -2.54 -5.26 -12.13
C TYR A 322 -2.40 -3.76 -11.80
N SER A 323 -3.15 -3.23 -10.82
CA SER A 323 -2.99 -1.84 -10.37
C SER A 323 -1.58 -1.54 -9.86
N ASN A 324 -0.91 -2.53 -9.26
CA ASN A 324 0.42 -2.41 -8.69
C ASN A 324 1.54 -2.96 -9.58
N ARG A 325 1.20 -3.53 -10.74
CA ARG A 325 2.15 -4.22 -11.62
C ARG A 325 3.23 -3.27 -12.14
N ILE A 326 4.49 -3.60 -11.84
CA ILE A 326 5.68 -2.83 -12.24
C ILE A 326 6.07 -3.10 -13.70
N VAL A 327 5.89 -4.34 -14.18
CA VAL A 327 6.33 -4.77 -15.51
C VAL A 327 5.29 -4.41 -16.58
N GLY A 328 5.78 -4.04 -17.77
CA GLY A 328 4.95 -3.72 -18.93
C GLY A 328 4.53 -2.25 -18.99
N ASP A 329 3.58 -1.95 -19.86
CA ASP A 329 3.06 -0.59 -20.00
C ASP A 329 2.10 -0.26 -18.84
N LYS A 330 2.44 0.77 -18.06
CA LYS A 330 1.66 1.18 -16.89
C LYS A 330 0.23 1.59 -17.26
N ALA A 331 0.02 2.18 -18.44
CA ALA A 331 -1.31 2.59 -18.86
C ALA A 331 -2.18 1.37 -19.16
N GLU A 332 -1.64 0.36 -19.86
CA GLU A 332 -2.36 -0.90 -20.10
C GLU A 332 -2.64 -1.68 -18.83
N ASN A 333 -1.69 -1.70 -17.87
CA ASN A 333 -1.90 -2.36 -16.57
C ASN A 333 -3.09 -1.73 -15.81
N LEU A 334 -3.21 -0.41 -15.82
CA LEU A 334 -4.33 0.30 -15.21
C LEU A 334 -5.66 0.03 -15.93
N GLU A 335 -5.69 -0.03 -17.27
CA GLU A 335 -6.90 -0.40 -18.00
C GLU A 335 -7.35 -1.84 -17.67
N LYS A 336 -6.41 -2.77 -17.55
CA LYS A 336 -6.71 -4.15 -17.11
C LYS A 336 -7.29 -4.16 -15.71
N ALA A 337 -6.70 -3.41 -14.77
CA ALA A 337 -7.22 -3.32 -13.41
C ALA A 337 -8.64 -2.77 -13.36
N ILE A 338 -8.90 -1.66 -14.07
CA ILE A 338 -10.24 -1.06 -14.18
C ILE A 338 -11.24 -2.08 -14.75
N ALA A 339 -10.89 -2.77 -15.83
CA ALA A 339 -11.75 -3.78 -16.44
C ALA A 339 -12.06 -4.94 -15.48
N CYS A 340 -11.08 -5.37 -14.68
CA CYS A 340 -11.26 -6.41 -13.67
C CYS A 340 -12.19 -5.97 -12.55
N TYR A 341 -12.00 -4.78 -11.96
CA TYR A 341 -12.89 -4.28 -10.92
C TYR A 341 -14.31 -4.06 -11.42
N GLN A 342 -14.48 -3.51 -12.62
CA GLN A 342 -15.80 -3.37 -13.24
C GLN A 342 -16.49 -4.71 -13.42
N GLN A 343 -15.75 -5.75 -13.81
CA GLN A 343 -16.27 -7.11 -13.91
C GLN A 343 -16.63 -7.70 -12.53
N ALA A 344 -15.80 -7.51 -11.51
CA ALA A 344 -16.10 -7.93 -10.15
C ALA A 344 -17.40 -7.30 -9.63
N LEU A 345 -17.61 -6.00 -9.88
CA LEU A 345 -18.84 -5.25 -9.54
C LEU A 345 -20.10 -5.73 -10.29
N THR A 346 -19.97 -6.58 -11.31
CA THR A 346 -21.14 -7.24 -11.91
C THR A 346 -21.74 -8.32 -11.01
N VAL A 347 -20.97 -8.84 -10.05
CA VAL A 347 -21.40 -9.86 -9.08
C VAL A 347 -21.42 -9.30 -7.66
N ARG A 348 -20.36 -8.60 -7.24
CA ARG A 348 -20.27 -7.88 -5.97
C ARG A 348 -21.21 -6.69 -6.03
N LYS A 349 -22.45 -6.86 -5.57
CA LYS A 349 -23.49 -5.81 -5.55
C LYS A 349 -23.64 -5.25 -4.14
N PHE A 350 -23.93 -3.95 -4.04
CA PHE A 350 -24.21 -3.26 -2.78
C PHE A 350 -25.20 -4.03 -1.88
N ASP A 351 -26.34 -4.48 -2.41
CA ASP A 351 -27.38 -5.16 -1.62
C ASP A 351 -27.01 -6.58 -1.16
N ALA A 352 -25.98 -7.20 -1.76
CA ALA A 352 -25.64 -8.60 -1.52
C ALA A 352 -24.29 -8.76 -0.80
N PHE A 353 -23.29 -7.98 -1.18
CA PHE A 353 -21.92 -8.02 -0.68
C PHE A 353 -21.44 -6.57 -0.46
N PRO A 354 -22.01 -5.84 0.51
CA PRO A 354 -21.74 -4.41 0.68
C PRO A 354 -20.26 -4.11 0.90
N GLU A 355 -19.57 -4.91 1.72
CA GLU A 355 -18.14 -4.74 2.02
C GLU A 355 -17.25 -5.03 0.80
N ASP A 356 -17.43 -6.19 0.15
CA ASP A 356 -16.74 -6.54 -1.09
C ASP A 356 -16.99 -5.54 -2.23
N TRP A 357 -18.21 -4.99 -2.29
CA TRP A 357 -18.54 -3.93 -3.22
C TRP A 357 -17.77 -2.65 -2.88
N ALA A 358 -17.74 -2.24 -1.61
CA ALA A 358 -17.03 -1.04 -1.15
C ALA A 358 -15.51 -1.11 -1.35
N ILE A 359 -14.87 -2.25 -1.04
CA ILE A 359 -13.44 -2.44 -1.29
C ILE A 359 -13.12 -2.37 -2.78
N THR A 360 -13.99 -2.95 -3.62
CA THR A 360 -13.84 -2.92 -5.07
C THR A 360 -14.02 -1.50 -5.61
N GLN A 361 -14.97 -0.73 -5.07
CA GLN A 361 -15.17 0.68 -5.42
C GLN A 361 -13.97 1.55 -5.03
N ASN A 362 -13.45 1.42 -3.81
CA ASN A 362 -12.26 2.17 -3.39
C ASN A 362 -11.07 1.88 -4.32
N ASN A 363 -10.82 0.60 -4.64
CA ASN A 363 -9.68 0.23 -5.50
C ASN A 363 -9.91 0.63 -6.97
N LEU A 364 -11.15 0.62 -7.46
CA LEU A 364 -11.50 1.17 -8.76
C LEU A 364 -11.28 2.69 -8.79
N GLY A 365 -11.62 3.40 -7.72
CA GLY A 365 -11.34 4.83 -7.57
C GLY A 365 -9.85 5.14 -7.64
N PHE A 366 -9.02 4.32 -6.98
CA PHE A 366 -7.56 4.41 -7.06
C PHE A 366 -7.06 4.21 -8.50
N ALA A 367 -7.55 3.17 -9.18
CA ALA A 367 -7.16 2.90 -10.56
C ALA A 367 -7.58 4.03 -11.52
N TYR A 368 -8.76 4.62 -11.33
CA TYR A 368 -9.20 5.79 -12.09
C TYR A 368 -8.34 7.02 -11.83
N TYR A 369 -8.01 7.32 -10.57
CA TYR A 369 -7.18 8.48 -10.21
C TYR A 369 -5.80 8.42 -10.90
N TYR A 370 -5.18 7.24 -10.94
CA TYR A 370 -3.88 7.05 -11.59
C TYR A 370 -3.96 6.75 -13.09
N ARG A 371 -5.17 6.63 -13.67
CA ARG A 371 -5.37 6.27 -15.08
C ARG A 371 -4.71 7.27 -16.03
N ILE A 372 -3.83 6.76 -16.87
CA ILE A 372 -3.04 7.54 -17.83
C ILE A 372 -3.83 7.85 -19.11
N LYS A 373 -4.68 6.91 -19.58
CA LYS A 373 -5.50 7.08 -20.78
C LYS A 373 -6.76 7.90 -20.48
N GLY A 374 -7.28 8.54 -21.53
CA GLY A 374 -8.49 9.37 -21.44
C GLY A 374 -8.22 10.78 -20.89
N GLU A 375 -9.28 11.54 -20.65
CA GLU A 375 -9.16 12.88 -20.10
C GLU A 375 -8.95 12.82 -18.58
N LYS A 376 -7.83 13.38 -18.09
CA LYS A 376 -7.51 13.44 -16.65
C LYS A 376 -8.66 14.02 -15.81
N SER A 377 -9.34 15.04 -16.34
CA SER A 377 -10.48 15.68 -15.68
C SER A 377 -11.65 14.70 -15.47
N GLN A 378 -11.94 13.84 -16.44
CA GLN A 378 -12.97 12.82 -16.31
C GLN A 378 -12.54 11.71 -15.36
N ASN A 379 -11.30 11.23 -15.49
CA ASN A 379 -10.75 10.17 -14.63
C ASN A 379 -10.83 10.53 -13.14
N ILE A 380 -10.55 11.79 -12.78
CA ILE A 380 -10.68 12.25 -11.39
C ILE A 380 -12.15 12.25 -10.91
N GLU A 381 -13.11 12.63 -11.76
CA GLU A 381 -14.53 12.57 -11.37
C GLU A 381 -15.01 11.13 -11.17
N GLU A 382 -14.56 10.19 -12.02
CA GLU A 382 -14.84 8.76 -11.82
C GLU A 382 -14.24 8.25 -10.51
N ALA A 383 -13.01 8.67 -10.17
CA ALA A 383 -12.38 8.33 -8.91
C ALA A 383 -13.16 8.84 -7.69
N ILE A 384 -13.54 10.13 -7.71
CA ILE A 384 -14.37 10.76 -6.67
C ILE A 384 -15.69 10.00 -6.50
N ALA A 385 -16.37 9.66 -7.61
CA ALA A 385 -17.62 8.93 -7.57
C ALA A 385 -17.47 7.53 -6.96
N CYS A 386 -16.36 6.84 -7.23
CA CYS A 386 -16.07 5.53 -6.65
C CYS A 386 -15.77 5.60 -5.15
N TYR A 387 -14.96 6.58 -4.71
CA TYR A 387 -14.67 6.76 -3.28
C TYR A 387 -15.94 7.15 -2.49
N GLN A 388 -16.75 8.05 -3.02
CA GLN A 388 -18.04 8.39 -2.41
C GLN A 388 -18.99 7.19 -2.31
N GLN A 389 -18.97 6.30 -3.31
CA GLN A 389 -19.70 5.03 -3.26
C GLN A 389 -19.18 4.13 -2.14
N ALA A 390 -17.86 3.93 -2.04
CA ALA A 390 -17.26 3.13 -0.96
C ALA A 390 -17.61 3.67 0.44
N LEU A 391 -17.60 5.00 0.63
CA LEU A 391 -17.97 5.68 1.88
C LEU A 391 -19.45 5.53 2.27
N THR A 392 -20.31 5.00 1.40
CA THR A 392 -21.68 4.64 1.80
C THR A 392 -21.76 3.35 2.64
N VAL A 393 -20.70 2.55 2.61
CA VAL A 393 -20.55 1.31 3.39
C VAL A 393 -19.47 1.49 4.45
N TYR A 394 -18.31 2.03 4.06
CA TYR A 394 -17.27 2.39 4.99
C TYR A 394 -17.67 3.64 5.74
N THR A 395 -18.20 3.46 6.94
CA THR A 395 -18.48 4.56 7.88
C THR A 395 -17.47 4.55 9.01
N PHE A 396 -17.32 5.69 9.68
CA PHE A 396 -16.47 5.83 10.86
C PHE A 396 -16.76 4.77 11.93
N GLU A 397 -18.03 4.41 12.14
CA GLU A 397 -18.45 3.48 13.18
C GLU A 397 -18.21 2.01 12.83
N ALA A 398 -18.40 1.63 11.56
CA ALA A 398 -18.36 0.23 11.14
C ALA A 398 -16.98 -0.20 10.64
N PHE A 399 -16.29 0.66 9.90
CA PHE A 399 -15.01 0.38 9.25
C PHE A 399 -14.08 1.59 9.36
N PRO A 400 -13.66 1.98 10.58
CA PRO A 400 -12.93 3.24 10.80
C PRO A 400 -11.66 3.36 9.95
N GLU A 401 -10.89 2.29 9.79
CA GLU A 401 -9.65 2.30 9.01
C GLU A 401 -9.90 2.42 7.51
N ASP A 402 -10.83 1.62 6.96
CA ASP A 402 -11.18 1.69 5.53
C ASP A 402 -11.87 3.01 5.18
N TRP A 403 -12.71 3.53 6.09
CA TRP A 403 -13.29 4.87 5.98
C TRP A 403 -12.20 5.93 5.90
N ALA A 404 -11.26 5.94 6.86
CA ALA A 404 -10.20 6.95 6.89
C ALA A 404 -9.26 6.86 5.67
N ARG A 405 -8.92 5.65 5.21
CA ARG A 405 -8.14 5.45 3.98
C ARG A 405 -8.89 5.95 2.74
N THR A 406 -10.21 5.73 2.68
CA THR A 406 -11.05 6.18 1.58
C THR A 406 -11.22 7.70 1.60
N GLU A 407 -11.40 8.32 2.78
CA GLU A 407 -11.42 9.77 2.95
C GLU A 407 -10.07 10.39 2.54
N TYR A 408 -8.95 9.80 2.94
CA TYR A 408 -7.62 10.23 2.49
C TYR A 408 -7.50 10.23 0.96
N ASN A 409 -7.90 9.13 0.30
CA ASN A 409 -7.89 9.03 -1.16
C ASN A 409 -8.82 10.03 -1.84
N LEU A 410 -10.01 10.27 -1.25
CA LEU A 410 -10.96 11.27 -1.71
C LEU A 410 -10.38 12.69 -1.59
N GLY A 411 -9.66 12.96 -0.50
CA GLY A 411 -8.95 14.23 -0.29
C GLY A 411 -7.90 14.51 -1.37
N ILE A 412 -7.14 13.49 -1.77
CA ILE A 412 -6.20 13.58 -2.91
C ILE A 412 -6.95 13.91 -4.20
N ALA A 413 -8.04 13.19 -4.48
CA ALA A 413 -8.81 13.39 -5.69
C ALA A 413 -9.42 14.80 -5.75
N TYR A 414 -9.90 15.34 -4.63
CA TYR A 414 -10.37 16.72 -4.53
C TYR A 414 -9.26 17.75 -4.71
N SER A 415 -8.09 17.53 -4.11
CA SER A 415 -6.94 18.44 -4.26
C SER A 415 -6.53 18.61 -5.73
N ASP A 416 -6.60 17.52 -6.49
CA ASP A 416 -6.24 17.49 -7.92
C ASP A 416 -7.40 17.78 -8.88
N ARG A 417 -8.62 17.96 -8.35
CA ARG A 417 -9.83 18.08 -9.16
C ARG A 417 -9.80 19.31 -10.06
N ILE A 418 -9.94 19.06 -11.37
CA ILE A 418 -9.88 20.08 -12.44
C ILE A 418 -11.22 20.80 -12.61
N LYS A 419 -12.36 20.10 -12.41
CA LYS A 419 -13.69 20.70 -12.54
C LYS A 419 -14.10 21.44 -11.27
N GLY A 420 -15.02 22.39 -11.44
CA GLY A 420 -15.57 23.18 -10.34
C GLY A 420 -14.64 24.27 -9.83
N PRO A 421 -15.07 25.03 -8.81
CA PRO A 421 -14.26 26.10 -8.25
C PRO A 421 -13.07 25.54 -7.45
N LYS A 422 -11.84 25.86 -7.86
CA LYS A 422 -10.61 25.44 -7.15
C LYS A 422 -10.66 25.74 -5.64
N ALA A 423 -11.22 26.88 -5.25
CA ALA A 423 -11.36 27.26 -3.86
C ALA A 423 -12.30 26.34 -3.06
N GLN A 424 -13.26 25.67 -3.68
CA GLN A 424 -14.12 24.70 -3.02
C GLN A 424 -13.43 23.34 -2.94
N ASN A 425 -12.83 22.89 -4.05
CA ASN A 425 -12.11 21.62 -4.12
C ASN A 425 -11.02 21.50 -3.04
N ILE A 426 -10.26 22.59 -2.79
CA ILE A 426 -9.24 22.59 -1.73
C ILE A 426 -9.84 22.52 -0.32
N GLU A 427 -11.02 23.11 -0.05
CA GLU A 427 -11.66 22.95 1.26
C GLU A 427 -12.20 21.52 1.46
N GLU A 428 -12.74 20.92 0.38
CA GLU A 428 -13.18 19.52 0.40
C GLU A 428 -11.99 18.59 0.68
N ALA A 429 -10.85 18.83 0.03
CA ALA A 429 -9.61 18.09 0.28
C ALA A 429 -9.14 18.19 1.74
N ILE A 430 -9.05 19.41 2.29
CA ILE A 430 -8.65 19.63 3.69
C ILE A 430 -9.62 18.93 4.65
N THR A 431 -10.93 18.98 4.37
CA THR A 431 -11.95 18.32 5.19
C THR A 431 -11.75 16.81 5.22
N CYS A 432 -11.60 16.18 4.05
CA CYS A 432 -11.36 14.75 3.93
C CYS A 432 -10.07 14.30 4.64
N TYR A 433 -8.98 15.06 4.51
CA TYR A 433 -7.74 14.74 5.22
C TYR A 433 -7.88 14.87 6.74
N GLN A 434 -8.54 15.93 7.21
CA GLN A 434 -8.81 16.10 8.65
C GLN A 434 -9.69 14.99 9.21
N GLN A 435 -10.66 14.51 8.42
CA GLN A 435 -11.47 13.34 8.75
C GLN A 435 -10.62 12.07 8.84
N ALA A 436 -9.75 11.83 7.85
CA ALA A 436 -8.85 10.69 7.85
C ALA A 436 -7.93 10.68 9.10
N LEU A 437 -7.42 11.84 9.51
CA LEU A 437 -6.58 11.99 10.71
C LEU A 437 -7.29 11.69 12.04
N THR A 438 -8.62 11.54 12.06
CA THR A 438 -9.33 11.10 13.27
C THR A 438 -9.11 9.62 13.61
N VAL A 439 -8.71 8.82 12.62
CA VAL A 439 -8.37 7.40 12.77
C VAL A 439 -6.90 7.15 12.48
N ILE A 440 -6.38 7.77 11.41
CA ILE A 440 -4.95 7.76 11.08
C ILE A 440 -4.24 8.69 12.07
N THR A 441 -3.85 8.15 13.21
CA THR A 441 -3.15 8.89 14.29
C THR A 441 -1.66 8.63 14.25
N PHE A 442 -0.87 9.52 14.89
CA PHE A 442 0.58 9.35 15.02
C PHE A 442 0.93 8.02 15.70
N GLU A 443 0.17 7.61 16.71
CA GLU A 443 0.43 6.40 17.49
C GLU A 443 0.11 5.11 16.73
N ALA A 444 -0.98 5.09 15.97
CA ALA A 444 -1.44 3.88 15.27
C ALA A 444 -0.79 3.72 13.89
N PHE A 445 -0.63 4.81 13.14
CA PHE A 445 -0.20 4.79 11.74
C PHE A 445 0.76 5.96 11.45
N PRO A 446 1.96 6.00 12.06
CA PRO A 446 2.85 7.16 12.00
C PRO A 446 3.21 7.60 10.58
N GLU A 447 3.49 6.65 9.67
CA GLU A 447 3.84 6.96 8.28
C GLU A 447 2.65 7.55 7.50
N ASP A 448 1.47 6.94 7.62
CA ASP A 448 0.25 7.43 6.96
C ASP A 448 -0.20 8.78 7.53
N TRP A 449 -0.02 8.98 8.84
CA TRP A 449 -0.27 10.25 9.52
C TRP A 449 0.64 11.34 8.95
N ALA A 450 1.96 11.11 8.88
CA ALA A 450 2.91 12.08 8.34
C ALA A 450 2.66 12.40 6.86
N ARG A 451 2.30 11.38 6.07
CA ARG A 451 1.91 11.55 4.66
C ARG A 451 0.64 12.41 4.53
N THR A 452 -0.35 12.18 5.39
CA THR A 452 -1.59 12.96 5.41
C THR A 452 -1.32 14.41 5.81
N GLN A 453 -0.46 14.64 6.82
CA GLN A 453 -0.03 15.98 7.23
C GLN A 453 0.65 16.75 6.09
N ASN A 454 1.55 16.09 5.35
CA ASN A 454 2.16 16.68 4.17
C ASN A 454 1.11 17.12 3.11
N ASN A 455 0.11 16.29 2.84
CA ASN A 455 -0.94 16.64 1.88
C ASN A 455 -1.83 17.79 2.37
N ILE A 456 -2.13 17.86 3.66
CA ILE A 456 -2.82 18.99 4.28
C ILE A 456 -1.99 20.26 4.14
N ALA A 457 -0.68 20.20 4.38
CA ALA A 457 0.22 21.34 4.23
C ALA A 457 0.19 21.91 2.80
N ILE A 458 0.27 21.04 1.80
CA ILE A 458 0.16 21.43 0.38
C ILE A 458 -1.20 22.07 0.10
N ALA A 459 -2.29 21.48 0.62
CA ALA A 459 -3.62 22.02 0.45
C ALA A 459 -3.75 23.42 1.07
N TYR A 460 -3.17 23.66 2.25
CA TYR A 460 -3.12 25.00 2.85
C TYR A 460 -2.31 26.00 2.02
N LEU A 461 -1.17 25.61 1.45
CA LEU A 461 -0.41 26.49 0.55
C LEU A 461 -1.20 26.88 -0.71
N LEU A 462 -2.04 25.97 -1.21
CA LEU A 462 -2.90 26.19 -2.38
C LEU A 462 -4.25 26.84 -2.05
N ARG A 463 -4.58 26.99 -0.76
CA ARG A 463 -5.88 27.45 -0.27
C ARG A 463 -6.11 28.92 -0.61
N ILE A 464 -7.19 29.18 -1.34
CA ILE A 464 -7.61 30.52 -1.79
C ILE A 464 -8.39 31.26 -0.70
N LYS A 465 -9.16 30.53 0.12
CA LYS A 465 -9.95 31.12 1.21
C LYS A 465 -9.08 31.36 2.46
N GLY A 466 -9.58 32.23 3.34
CA GLY A 466 -8.89 32.61 4.56
C GLY A 466 -7.75 33.59 4.32
N GLU A 467 -7.00 33.90 5.38
CA GLU A 467 -5.84 34.77 5.28
C GLU A 467 -4.63 33.97 4.80
N LYS A 468 -4.02 34.38 3.68
CA LYS A 468 -2.83 33.73 3.11
C LYS A 468 -1.70 33.56 4.14
N ALA A 469 -1.52 34.54 5.02
CA ALA A 469 -0.51 34.48 6.06
C ALA A 469 -0.80 33.35 7.07
N GLN A 470 -2.06 33.14 7.45
CA GLN A 470 -2.43 32.05 8.34
C GLN A 470 -2.28 30.69 7.66
N ASN A 471 -2.74 30.57 6.41
CA ASN A 471 -2.62 29.32 5.66
C ASN A 471 -1.16 28.83 5.56
N ILE A 472 -0.19 29.74 5.39
CA ILE A 472 1.23 29.36 5.38
C ILE A 472 1.70 28.87 6.76
N GLU A 473 1.22 29.45 7.87
CA GLU A 473 1.57 28.95 9.21
C GLU A 473 0.98 27.56 9.49
N GLU A 474 -0.25 27.29 9.03
CA GLU A 474 -0.84 25.95 9.12
C GLU A 474 -0.01 24.94 8.32
N ALA A 475 0.42 25.30 7.11
CA ALA A 475 1.28 24.43 6.30
C ALA A 475 2.64 24.17 6.96
N ILE A 476 3.28 25.20 7.53
CA ILE A 476 4.54 25.04 8.28
C ILE A 476 4.35 24.08 9.46
N THR A 477 3.24 24.20 10.20
CA THR A 477 2.92 23.33 11.34
C THR A 477 2.78 21.87 10.87
N CYS A 478 2.01 21.62 9.82
CA CYS A 478 1.82 20.29 9.26
C CYS A 478 3.15 19.67 8.75
N TYR A 479 4.02 20.45 8.11
CA TYR A 479 5.35 19.95 7.69
C TYR A 479 6.26 19.63 8.88
N GLN A 480 6.24 20.46 9.93
CA GLN A 480 6.99 20.19 11.16
C GLN A 480 6.48 18.93 11.86
N GLU A 481 5.17 18.70 11.86
CA GLU A 481 4.54 17.48 12.34
C GLU A 481 4.99 16.25 11.54
N ALA A 482 4.95 16.29 10.20
CA ALA A 482 5.44 15.19 9.36
C ALA A 482 6.94 14.87 9.60
N LEU A 483 7.77 15.89 9.87
CA LEU A 483 9.19 15.75 10.22
C LEU A 483 9.45 15.12 11.60
N THR A 484 8.42 14.89 12.42
CA THR A 484 8.56 14.09 13.65
C THR A 484 8.64 12.59 13.36
N VAL A 485 8.11 12.15 12.20
CA VAL A 485 8.13 10.76 11.73
C VAL A 485 9.24 10.58 10.70
N TYR A 486 9.28 11.45 9.69
CA TYR A 486 10.33 11.44 8.69
C TYR A 486 11.57 12.12 9.28
N THR A 487 12.60 11.34 9.56
CA THR A 487 13.85 11.78 10.19
C THR A 487 15.02 11.57 9.22
N PHE A 488 16.20 12.09 9.55
CA PHE A 488 17.37 11.84 8.71
C PHE A 488 17.72 10.34 8.72
N GLU A 489 17.62 9.70 9.89
CA GLU A 489 17.96 8.29 10.13
C GLU A 489 16.93 7.32 9.56
N ALA A 490 15.65 7.69 9.58
CA ALA A 490 14.54 6.88 9.06
C ALA A 490 13.74 7.69 8.03
N PHE A 491 13.54 7.12 6.84
CA PHE A 491 12.91 7.80 5.70
C PHE A 491 13.73 8.99 5.18
N THR A 492 15.04 8.79 5.00
CA THR A 492 16.00 9.85 4.62
C THR A 492 15.58 10.65 3.38
N GLU A 493 14.98 9.99 2.38
CA GLU A 493 14.49 10.65 1.16
C GLU A 493 13.25 11.51 1.45
N ASP A 494 12.26 10.99 2.19
CA ASP A 494 11.06 11.73 2.58
C ASP A 494 11.40 12.90 3.50
N TRP A 495 12.35 12.73 4.42
CA TRP A 495 12.88 13.82 5.23
C TRP A 495 13.46 14.93 4.35
N ALA A 496 14.28 14.59 3.35
CA ALA A 496 14.84 15.58 2.43
C ALA A 496 13.75 16.28 1.59
N MET A 497 12.70 15.56 1.18
CA MET A 497 11.52 16.13 0.53
C MET A 497 10.82 17.14 1.44
N MET A 498 10.56 16.75 2.70
CA MET A 498 9.92 17.62 3.69
C MET A 498 10.76 18.86 3.99
N GLN A 499 12.08 18.73 4.05
CA GLN A 499 12.97 19.90 4.19
C GLN A 499 12.82 20.85 3.01
N THR A 500 12.76 20.36 1.78
CA THR A 500 12.56 21.22 0.61
C THR A 500 11.20 21.94 0.66
N THR A 501 10.10 21.25 0.95
CA THR A 501 8.76 21.87 0.99
C THR A 501 8.60 22.84 2.17
N LEU A 502 9.16 22.51 3.34
CA LEU A 502 9.22 23.42 4.48
C LEU A 502 10.06 24.67 4.15
N GLY A 503 11.18 24.49 3.45
CA GLY A 503 12.01 25.60 2.96
C GLY A 503 11.22 26.56 2.07
N ASN A 504 10.40 26.04 1.16
CA ASN A 504 9.53 26.85 0.32
C ASN A 504 8.47 27.59 1.15
N ALA A 505 7.86 26.93 2.14
CA ALA A 505 6.90 27.56 3.03
C ALA A 505 7.52 28.73 3.81
N TYR A 506 8.74 28.58 4.34
CA TYR A 506 9.48 29.66 4.97
C TYR A 506 9.85 30.77 3.98
N TYR A 507 10.27 30.44 2.76
CA TYR A 507 10.61 31.43 1.74
C TYR A 507 9.43 32.36 1.41
N TYR A 508 8.21 31.81 1.37
CA TYR A 508 6.98 32.57 1.11
C TYR A 508 6.28 33.10 2.37
N ARG A 509 6.80 32.79 3.57
CA ARG A 509 6.18 33.14 4.85
C ARG A 509 6.03 34.66 5.02
N ILE A 510 4.80 35.08 5.33
CA ILE A 510 4.40 36.49 5.45
C ILE A 510 4.59 37.00 6.89
N LYS A 511 4.28 36.17 7.90
CA LYS A 511 4.46 36.54 9.31
C LYS A 511 5.94 36.44 9.72
N GLY A 512 6.27 37.09 10.83
CA GLY A 512 7.63 37.12 11.36
C GLY A 512 8.57 38.06 10.60
N GLU A 513 9.85 38.00 10.93
CA GLU A 513 10.86 38.82 10.26
C GLU A 513 11.28 38.17 8.93
N LYS A 514 11.07 38.88 7.82
CA LYS A 514 11.46 38.39 6.48
C LYS A 514 12.92 37.92 6.40
N ALA A 515 13.82 38.61 7.10
CA ALA A 515 15.23 38.22 7.13
C ALA A 515 15.44 36.85 7.79
N GLN A 516 14.68 36.54 8.84
CA GLN A 516 14.76 35.26 9.54
C GLN A 516 14.12 34.15 8.72
N ASN A 517 12.95 34.40 8.13
CA ASN A 517 12.26 33.44 7.26
C ASN A 517 13.14 32.96 6.10
N ILE A 518 13.91 33.88 5.47
CA ILE A 518 14.83 33.51 4.40
C ILE A 518 16.02 32.68 4.92
N GLU A 519 16.53 32.93 6.13
CA GLU A 519 17.58 32.06 6.70
C GLU A 519 17.04 30.67 7.02
N GLU A 520 15.80 30.55 7.50
CA GLU A 520 15.14 29.26 7.74
C GLU A 520 14.95 28.49 6.44
N ALA A 521 14.52 29.15 5.36
CA ALA A 521 14.44 28.55 4.03
C ALA A 521 15.80 28.02 3.55
N ILE A 522 16.85 28.85 3.66
CA ILE A 522 18.23 28.46 3.28
C ILE A 522 18.67 27.23 4.07
N ALA A 523 18.43 27.20 5.39
CA ALA A 523 18.81 26.08 6.24
C ALA A 523 18.12 24.79 5.81
N CYS A 524 16.81 24.83 5.50
CA CYS A 524 16.06 23.66 5.06
C CYS A 524 16.58 23.15 3.70
N TYR A 525 16.79 24.02 2.71
CA TYR A 525 17.35 23.59 1.42
C TYR A 525 18.76 23.01 1.55
N GLN A 526 19.60 23.58 2.42
CA GLN A 526 20.93 23.03 2.68
C GLN A 526 20.85 21.64 3.32
N GLN A 527 19.89 21.40 4.22
CA GLN A 527 19.63 20.09 4.79
C GLN A 527 19.18 19.09 3.73
N ALA A 528 18.22 19.45 2.88
CA ALA A 528 17.77 18.60 1.77
C ALA A 528 18.92 18.22 0.82
N LEU A 529 19.83 19.16 0.51
CA LEU A 529 21.01 18.92 -0.33
C LEU A 529 22.09 18.01 0.30
N THR A 530 21.96 17.63 1.56
CA THR A 530 22.80 16.57 2.15
C THR A 530 22.41 15.17 1.66
N VAL A 531 21.15 15.02 1.22
CA VAL A 531 20.58 13.76 0.71
C VAL A 531 20.42 13.83 -0.81
N TYR A 532 19.77 14.88 -1.30
CA TYR A 532 19.68 15.16 -2.73
C TYR A 532 21.04 15.61 -3.23
N THR A 533 21.77 14.68 -3.83
CA THR A 533 23.06 14.94 -4.48
C THR A 533 22.93 14.79 -6.00
N PHE A 534 23.85 15.41 -6.75
CA PHE A 534 23.89 15.31 -8.21
C PHE A 534 23.86 13.86 -8.71
N ASN A 535 24.58 12.95 -8.03
CA ASN A 535 24.70 11.56 -8.48
C ASN A 535 23.48 10.70 -8.12
N ALA A 536 22.87 10.91 -6.95
CA ALA A 536 21.77 10.07 -6.47
C ALA A 536 20.40 10.56 -6.97
N PHE A 537 20.18 11.88 -6.95
CA PHE A 537 18.89 12.50 -7.24
C PHE A 537 19.07 13.78 -8.08
N PRO A 538 19.59 13.69 -9.32
CA PRO A 538 19.98 14.86 -10.11
C PRO A 538 18.85 15.89 -10.27
N GLU A 539 17.63 15.45 -10.53
CA GLU A 539 16.47 16.34 -10.69
C GLU A 539 16.08 17.05 -9.39
N LYS A 540 15.94 16.30 -8.28
CA LYS A 540 15.60 16.88 -6.96
C LYS A 540 16.71 17.79 -6.45
N TRP A 541 17.97 17.44 -6.72
CA TRP A 541 19.14 18.28 -6.43
C TRP A 541 19.08 19.59 -7.22
N ALA A 542 18.84 19.56 -8.53
CA ALA A 542 18.76 20.76 -9.36
C ALA A 542 17.59 21.67 -8.95
N MET A 543 16.43 21.10 -8.62
CA MET A 543 15.28 21.83 -8.09
C MET A 543 15.66 22.56 -6.80
N THR A 544 16.25 21.83 -5.85
CA THR A 544 16.63 22.36 -4.55
C THR A 544 17.74 23.42 -4.68
N GLN A 545 18.67 23.26 -5.62
CA GLN A 545 19.67 24.27 -5.96
C GLN A 545 19.03 25.55 -6.50
N ASN A 546 18.08 25.44 -7.43
CA ASN A 546 17.37 26.61 -7.95
C ASN A 546 16.61 27.35 -6.83
N ASN A 547 15.94 26.63 -5.93
CA ASN A 547 15.24 27.22 -4.78
C ASN A 547 16.20 27.88 -3.79
N LEU A 548 17.33 27.23 -3.50
CA LEU A 548 18.40 27.81 -2.69
C LEU A 548 18.99 29.07 -3.35
N GLY A 549 19.11 29.08 -4.68
CA GLY A 549 19.53 30.24 -5.46
C GLY A 549 18.57 31.43 -5.28
N ASN A 550 17.27 31.18 -5.35
CA ASN A 550 16.24 32.19 -5.08
C ASN A 550 16.34 32.74 -3.65
N ALA A 551 16.49 31.86 -2.66
CA ALA A 551 16.65 32.26 -1.27
C ALA A 551 17.90 33.11 -1.06
N TYR A 552 19.04 32.74 -1.66
CA TYR A 552 20.25 33.57 -1.63
C TYR A 552 20.06 34.91 -2.33
N TYR A 553 19.39 34.96 -3.47
CA TYR A 553 19.16 36.21 -4.20
C TYR A 553 18.34 37.21 -3.36
N TYR A 554 17.33 36.74 -2.63
CA TYR A 554 16.50 37.57 -1.74
C TYR A 554 17.01 37.69 -0.31
N ARG A 555 18.15 37.07 0.01
CA ARG A 555 18.74 37.08 1.36
C ARG A 555 19.12 38.49 1.81
N ILE A 556 18.55 38.88 2.95
CA ILE A 556 18.74 40.22 3.55
C ILE A 556 20.02 40.28 4.39
N LYS A 557 20.36 39.21 5.11
CA LYS A 557 21.57 39.16 5.95
C LYS A 557 22.84 38.97 5.10
N GLY A 558 23.94 39.53 5.57
CA GLY A 558 25.25 39.47 4.90
C GLY A 558 25.40 40.45 3.73
N GLU A 559 26.52 40.35 3.01
CA GLU A 559 26.80 41.24 1.89
C GLU A 559 25.98 40.86 0.64
N LYS A 560 25.16 41.80 0.14
CA LYS A 560 24.35 41.60 -1.07
C LYS A 560 25.15 41.11 -2.27
N ALA A 561 26.37 41.60 -2.46
CA ALA A 561 27.24 41.18 -3.54
C ALA A 561 27.60 39.68 -3.45
N GLN A 562 27.90 39.18 -2.23
CA GLN A 562 28.22 37.78 -2.02
C GLN A 562 26.98 36.89 -2.17
N ASN A 563 25.83 37.34 -1.67
CA ASN A 563 24.57 36.64 -1.80
C ASN A 563 24.17 36.44 -3.28
N ILE A 564 24.36 37.44 -4.13
CA ILE A 564 24.10 37.31 -5.58
C ILE A 564 25.08 36.32 -6.23
N GLU A 565 26.36 36.30 -5.85
CA GLU A 565 27.29 35.28 -6.40
C GLU A 565 26.90 33.86 -5.99
N LYS A 566 26.43 33.67 -4.74
CA LYS A 566 25.90 32.37 -4.30
C LYS A 566 24.67 31.95 -5.10
N ALA A 567 23.75 32.89 -5.34
CA ALA A 567 22.57 32.63 -6.17
C ALA A 567 22.96 32.19 -7.59
N ILE A 568 23.86 32.95 -8.23
CA ILE A 568 24.39 32.62 -9.57
C ILE A 568 25.00 31.22 -9.59
N ALA A 569 25.82 30.87 -8.59
CA ALA A 569 26.41 29.54 -8.49
C ALA A 569 25.33 28.45 -8.42
N CYS A 570 24.32 28.60 -7.55
CA CYS A 570 23.26 27.61 -7.41
C CYS A 570 22.44 27.43 -8.71
N TYR A 571 22.11 28.53 -9.41
CA TYR A 571 21.43 28.44 -10.71
C TYR A 571 22.29 27.76 -11.78
N GLN A 572 23.60 28.02 -11.79
CA GLN A 572 24.53 27.37 -12.71
C GLN A 572 24.63 25.87 -12.44
N GLU A 573 24.66 25.46 -11.18
CA GLU A 573 24.59 24.06 -10.78
C GLU A 573 23.28 23.40 -11.25
N ALA A 574 22.13 24.06 -11.05
CA ALA A 574 20.84 23.55 -11.53
C ALA A 574 20.79 23.36 -13.06
N LEU A 575 21.40 24.27 -13.83
CA LEU A 575 21.50 24.18 -15.30
C LEU A 575 22.42 23.05 -15.81
N THR A 576 23.17 22.38 -14.93
CA THR A 576 23.90 21.16 -15.33
C THR A 576 22.98 19.96 -15.54
N VAL A 577 21.79 19.97 -14.91
CA VAL A 577 20.75 18.94 -15.04
C VAL A 577 19.60 19.46 -15.89
N TYR A 578 19.10 20.65 -15.58
CA TYR A 578 18.07 21.31 -16.38
C TYR A 578 18.69 21.79 -17.68
N THR A 579 18.46 21.05 -18.75
CA THR A 579 18.87 21.39 -20.11
C THR A 579 17.65 21.66 -20.97
N PHE A 580 17.81 22.44 -22.04
CA PHE A 580 16.75 22.75 -23.00
C PHE A 580 16.02 21.49 -23.50
N ASN A 581 16.75 20.40 -23.75
CA ASN A 581 16.18 19.18 -24.32
C ASN A 581 15.47 18.29 -23.30
N ALA A 582 15.97 18.21 -22.06
CA ALA A 582 15.43 17.31 -21.04
C ALA A 582 14.32 17.97 -20.22
N PHE A 583 14.50 19.25 -19.87
CA PHE A 583 13.63 19.99 -18.95
C PHE A 583 13.44 21.43 -19.44
N PRO A 584 12.80 21.65 -20.60
CA PRO A 584 12.72 22.97 -21.24
C PRO A 584 12.13 24.06 -20.32
N GLU A 585 11.08 23.73 -19.56
CA GLU A 585 10.43 24.67 -18.65
C GLU A 585 11.32 25.04 -17.47
N TYR A 586 11.85 24.05 -16.72
CA TYR A 586 12.77 24.32 -15.60
C TYR A 586 14.07 24.99 -16.04
N TRP A 587 14.56 24.64 -17.25
CA TRP A 587 15.69 25.33 -17.86
C TRP A 587 15.35 26.81 -18.08
N ALA A 588 14.22 27.13 -18.73
CA ALA A 588 13.82 28.51 -18.98
C ALA A 588 13.59 29.32 -17.69
N ASP A 589 13.02 28.71 -16.64
CA ASP A 589 12.83 29.34 -15.33
C ASP A 589 14.17 29.68 -14.70
N THR A 590 15.10 28.72 -14.71
CA THR A 590 16.44 28.90 -14.14
C THR A 590 17.23 29.95 -14.93
N GLN A 591 17.06 30.00 -16.26
CA GLN A 591 17.65 31.03 -17.10
C GLN A 591 17.09 32.42 -16.78
N ASN A 592 15.79 32.54 -16.58
CA ASN A 592 15.15 33.80 -16.16
C ASN A 592 15.69 34.27 -14.79
N ASN A 593 15.82 33.35 -13.82
CA ASN A 593 16.42 33.65 -12.50
C ASN A 593 17.88 34.11 -12.63
N LEU A 594 18.68 33.42 -13.44
CA LEU A 594 20.06 33.77 -13.73
C LEU A 594 20.16 35.14 -14.41
N SER A 595 19.23 35.45 -15.31
CA SER A 595 19.11 36.76 -15.96
C SER A 595 18.91 37.89 -14.96
N ILE A 596 17.99 37.70 -14.00
CA ILE A 596 17.71 38.65 -12.93
C ILE A 596 18.95 38.84 -12.04
N ALA A 597 19.62 37.74 -11.68
CA ALA A 597 20.82 37.76 -10.86
C ALA A 597 21.97 38.53 -11.56
N TYR A 598 22.24 38.25 -12.84
CA TYR A 598 23.24 38.99 -13.61
C TYR A 598 22.88 40.46 -13.82
N ARG A 599 21.60 40.77 -14.07
CA ARG A 599 21.14 42.17 -14.20
C ARG A 599 21.46 43.00 -12.96
N ASN A 600 21.37 42.38 -11.79
CA ASN A 600 21.57 43.01 -10.49
C ASN A 600 22.96 42.73 -9.87
N ARG A 601 23.84 42.01 -10.59
CA ARG A 601 25.15 41.62 -10.12
C ARG A 601 26.06 42.82 -9.90
N ILE A 602 26.60 42.92 -8.68
CA ILE A 602 27.45 44.03 -8.23
C ILE A 602 28.92 43.82 -8.65
N LYS A 603 29.40 42.57 -8.62
CA LYS A 603 30.78 42.23 -9.00
C LYS A 603 30.95 42.16 -10.53
N GLY A 604 32.17 42.43 -10.99
CA GLY A 604 32.52 42.39 -12.41
C GLY A 604 32.12 43.64 -13.19
N GLN A 605 32.25 43.60 -14.51
CA GLN A 605 31.92 44.74 -15.37
C GLN A 605 30.40 44.81 -15.61
N LYS A 606 29.76 45.90 -15.19
CA LYS A 606 28.31 46.11 -15.34
C LYS A 606 27.83 45.90 -16.78
N SER A 607 28.58 46.39 -17.77
CA SER A 607 28.23 46.21 -19.19
C SER A 607 28.17 44.74 -19.59
N GLN A 608 29.14 43.92 -19.17
CA GLN A 608 29.15 42.48 -19.44
C GLN A 608 28.01 41.74 -18.72
N ASN A 609 27.75 42.12 -17.46
CA ASN A 609 26.67 41.54 -16.67
C ASN A 609 25.30 41.79 -17.33
N ILE A 610 25.04 43.00 -17.86
CA ILE A 610 23.80 43.29 -18.58
C ILE A 610 23.69 42.50 -19.89
N GLU A 611 24.77 42.36 -20.67
CA GLU A 611 24.72 41.50 -21.88
C GLU A 611 24.43 40.04 -21.54
N LYS A 612 25.02 39.51 -20.46
CA LYS A 612 24.69 38.15 -19.98
C LYS A 612 23.22 38.03 -19.61
N ALA A 613 22.69 39.00 -18.86
CA ALA A 613 21.28 39.00 -18.50
C ALA A 613 20.36 39.00 -19.73
N ILE A 614 20.68 39.82 -20.74
CA ILE A 614 19.92 39.86 -22.01
C ILE A 614 19.96 38.50 -22.71
N ALA A 615 21.13 37.87 -22.79
CA ALA A 615 21.27 36.56 -23.44
C ALA A 615 20.41 35.49 -22.75
N TYR A 616 20.45 35.43 -21.42
CA TYR A 616 19.65 34.47 -20.66
C TYR A 616 18.14 34.73 -20.75
N TYR A 617 17.68 35.99 -20.78
CA TYR A 617 16.26 36.29 -21.03
C TYR A 617 15.85 35.84 -22.43
N GLN A 618 16.70 36.05 -23.43
CA GLN A 618 16.44 35.59 -24.81
C GLN A 618 16.36 34.07 -24.90
N GLU A 619 17.22 33.36 -24.15
CA GLU A 619 17.16 31.90 -24.02
C GLU A 619 15.84 31.45 -23.38
N ALA A 620 15.42 32.05 -22.26
CA ALA A 620 14.14 31.73 -21.62
C ALA A 620 12.93 31.96 -22.58
N LEU A 621 12.96 33.01 -23.38
CA LEU A 621 11.92 33.33 -24.39
C LEU A 621 11.86 32.33 -25.57
N THR A 622 12.83 31.42 -25.71
CA THR A 622 12.72 30.31 -26.68
C THR A 622 11.72 29.24 -26.24
N VAL A 623 11.47 29.15 -24.93
CA VAL A 623 10.49 28.22 -24.31
C VAL A 623 9.23 28.97 -23.93
N TYR A 624 9.36 30.08 -23.19
CA TYR A 624 8.24 30.95 -22.86
C TYR A 624 7.84 31.72 -24.10
N THR A 625 6.82 31.23 -24.80
CA THR A 625 6.23 31.90 -25.95
C THR A 625 4.84 32.42 -25.60
N PHE A 626 4.38 33.41 -26.36
CA PHE A 626 3.01 33.96 -26.22
C PHE A 626 1.94 32.86 -26.21
N ASN A 627 2.08 31.83 -27.05
CA ASN A 627 1.07 30.78 -27.18
C ASN A 627 1.13 29.72 -26.06
N ALA A 628 2.32 29.35 -25.59
CA ALA A 628 2.47 28.27 -24.62
C ALA A 628 2.41 28.78 -23.17
N PHE A 629 3.07 29.92 -22.89
CA PHE A 629 3.24 30.46 -21.54
C PHE A 629 3.06 31.98 -21.55
N PRO A 630 1.85 32.51 -21.83
CA PRO A 630 1.62 33.94 -22.02
C PRO A 630 2.04 34.79 -20.81
N GLU A 631 1.81 34.31 -19.58
CA GLU A 631 2.19 35.00 -18.34
C GLU A 631 3.73 35.08 -18.19
N TYR A 632 4.41 33.93 -18.22
CA TYR A 632 5.87 33.86 -18.14
C TYR A 632 6.56 34.61 -19.28
N TRP A 633 6.01 34.53 -20.50
CA TRP A 633 6.51 35.28 -21.65
C TRP A 633 6.43 36.79 -21.38
N THR A 634 5.29 37.27 -20.89
CA THR A 634 5.09 38.69 -20.55
C THR A 634 6.04 39.18 -19.47
N ASP A 635 6.21 38.41 -18.40
CA ASP A 635 7.12 38.75 -17.32
C ASP A 635 8.58 38.75 -17.78
N THR A 636 8.95 37.78 -18.61
CA THR A 636 10.30 37.69 -19.19
C THR A 636 10.56 38.86 -20.15
N GLN A 637 9.58 39.25 -20.97
CA GLN A 637 9.66 40.42 -21.84
C GLN A 637 9.80 41.73 -21.06
N ASN A 638 9.02 41.90 -20.00
CA ASN A 638 9.15 43.05 -19.10
C ASN A 638 10.54 43.11 -18.46
N ASN A 639 11.08 41.97 -18.04
CA ASN A 639 12.40 41.92 -17.45
C ASN A 639 13.53 42.18 -18.47
N LEU A 640 13.37 41.68 -19.70
CA LEU A 640 14.25 41.95 -20.84
C LEU A 640 14.24 43.43 -21.23
N SER A 641 13.07 44.08 -21.21
CA SER A 641 12.95 45.51 -21.49
C SER A 641 13.74 46.34 -20.46
N ILE A 642 13.68 45.97 -19.17
CA ILE A 642 14.48 46.61 -18.12
C ILE A 642 15.98 46.40 -18.38
N ALA A 643 16.39 45.22 -18.86
CA ALA A 643 17.78 44.95 -19.21
C ALA A 643 18.26 45.82 -20.40
N TYR A 644 17.46 45.94 -21.47
CA TYR A 644 17.76 46.83 -22.60
C TYR A 644 17.82 48.30 -22.20
N ARG A 645 16.92 48.74 -21.31
CA ARG A 645 16.94 50.11 -20.75
C ARG A 645 18.24 50.39 -19.99
N ASN A 646 18.78 49.38 -19.30
CA ASN A 646 20.02 49.47 -18.53
C ASN A 646 21.28 49.14 -19.35
N ARG A 647 21.13 48.81 -20.64
CA ARG A 647 22.23 48.37 -21.52
C ARG A 647 23.15 49.54 -21.86
N ILE A 648 24.44 49.33 -21.57
CA ILE A 648 25.50 50.33 -21.77
C ILE A 648 26.10 50.25 -23.18
N LYS A 649 26.14 49.05 -23.77
CA LYS A 649 26.65 48.86 -25.14
C LYS A 649 25.59 49.23 -26.19
N GLY A 650 26.07 49.58 -27.38
CA GLY A 650 25.22 49.93 -28.53
C GLY A 650 24.75 51.38 -28.53
N GLN A 651 24.00 51.76 -29.57
CA GLN A 651 23.43 53.10 -29.67
C GLN A 651 22.19 53.21 -28.78
N LYS A 652 22.05 54.33 -28.06
CA LYS A 652 20.91 54.57 -27.16
C LYS A 652 19.55 54.45 -27.88
N ALA A 653 19.45 54.92 -29.12
CA ALA A 653 18.23 54.82 -29.93
C ALA A 653 17.82 53.36 -30.17
N GLN A 654 18.76 52.51 -30.58
CA GLN A 654 18.53 51.08 -30.80
C GLN A 654 18.11 50.35 -29.52
N ASN A 655 18.70 50.71 -28.37
CA ASN A 655 18.31 50.14 -27.09
C ASN A 655 16.88 50.58 -26.71
N ILE A 656 16.49 51.83 -26.97
CA ILE A 656 15.12 52.32 -26.74
C ILE A 656 14.13 51.61 -27.66
N GLU A 657 14.46 51.38 -28.93
CA GLU A 657 13.62 50.61 -29.85
C GLU A 657 13.37 49.19 -29.31
N LYS A 658 14.41 48.50 -28.82
CA LYS A 658 14.28 47.18 -28.18
C LYS A 658 13.37 47.23 -26.95
N VAL A 659 13.49 48.27 -26.11
CA VAL A 659 12.60 48.47 -24.96
C VAL A 659 11.14 48.60 -25.40
N ILE A 660 10.88 49.41 -26.43
CA ILE A 660 9.53 49.62 -26.97
C ILE A 660 8.98 48.30 -27.50
N THR A 661 9.77 47.53 -28.26
CA THR A 661 9.35 46.23 -28.78
C THR A 661 8.97 45.27 -27.65
N CYS A 662 9.81 45.10 -26.64
CA CYS A 662 9.49 44.21 -25.52
C CYS A 662 8.21 44.63 -24.77
N TYR A 663 7.99 45.93 -24.56
CA TYR A 663 6.74 46.39 -23.94
C TYR A 663 5.52 46.21 -24.85
N GLN A 664 5.66 46.44 -26.15
CA GLN A 664 4.59 46.17 -27.11
C GLN A 664 4.21 44.68 -27.10
N GLU A 665 5.21 43.80 -27.08
CA GLU A 665 5.03 42.35 -26.93
C GLU A 665 4.32 42.03 -25.62
N ALA A 666 4.83 42.47 -24.46
CA ALA A 666 4.17 42.25 -23.17
C ALA A 666 2.71 42.75 -23.12
N LEU A 667 2.41 43.89 -23.75
CA LEU A 667 1.06 44.46 -23.81
C LEU A 667 0.07 43.62 -24.63
N THR A 668 0.55 42.76 -25.54
CA THR A 668 -0.34 41.91 -26.35
C THR A 668 -1.13 40.93 -25.48
N VAL A 669 -0.58 40.46 -24.36
CA VAL A 669 -1.28 39.56 -23.43
C VAL A 669 -2.35 40.32 -22.64
N TYR A 670 -2.05 41.53 -22.16
CA TYR A 670 -3.00 42.34 -21.40
C TYR A 670 -4.13 42.96 -22.24
N THR A 671 -3.98 42.97 -23.57
CA THR A 671 -5.00 43.49 -24.51
C THR A 671 -5.81 42.39 -25.19
N PHE A 672 -5.46 41.12 -24.98
CA PHE A 672 -6.18 39.97 -25.50
C PHE A 672 -7.49 39.76 -24.73
N LYS A 673 -8.64 40.04 -25.36
CA LYS A 673 -10.01 40.00 -24.79
C LYS A 673 -10.46 38.63 -24.24
N ALA A 674 -9.67 37.58 -24.40
CA ALA A 674 -9.94 36.23 -23.91
C ALA A 674 -8.74 35.72 -23.10
N PHE A 675 -8.43 36.37 -21.99
CA PHE A 675 -7.54 35.79 -21.00
C PHE A 675 -8.24 34.60 -20.35
N ILE A 676 -8.02 33.39 -20.91
CA ILE A 676 -8.33 32.13 -20.24
C ILE A 676 -7.02 31.76 -19.52
N PRO A 677 -6.92 31.88 -18.19
CA PRO A 677 -5.71 31.49 -17.47
C PRO A 677 -5.39 30.02 -17.80
N ASN A 678 -4.15 29.76 -18.20
CA ASN A 678 -3.68 28.42 -18.51
C ASN A 678 -3.68 27.58 -17.22
N PRO A 679 -4.48 26.50 -17.11
CA PRO A 679 -4.56 25.68 -15.90
C PRO A 679 -3.30 24.85 -15.63
N PHE A 680 -2.27 24.91 -16.48
CA PHE A 680 -1.05 24.11 -16.37
C PHE A 680 0.16 24.84 -15.79
N VAL A 681 -0.01 26.05 -15.23
CA VAL A 681 1.05 26.62 -14.38
C VAL A 681 1.08 25.89 -13.05
N LYS A 682 1.75 24.73 -13.04
CA LYS A 682 2.47 24.27 -11.86
C LYS A 682 3.53 25.33 -11.60
N THR A 683 3.23 26.28 -10.74
CA THR A 683 4.29 26.95 -10.00
C THR A 683 5.08 25.83 -9.34
N PRO A 684 6.40 25.70 -9.56
CA PRO A 684 7.18 24.79 -8.74
C PRO A 684 7.00 25.28 -7.31
N LEU A 685 6.25 24.49 -6.54
CA LEU A 685 6.02 24.71 -5.12
C LEU A 685 7.34 24.71 -4.40
#